data_AF-A0A4R1HW15-F1
#
_entry.id   AF-A0A4R1HW15-F1
#
_cell.length_a   1.000
_cell.length_b   1.000
_cell.length_c   1.000
_cell.angle_alpha   90.00
_cell.angle_beta   90.00
_cell.angle_gamma   90.00
#
_symmetry.space_group_name_H-M   'P 1'
#
loop_
_entity.id
_entity.type
_entity.pdbx_description
1 polymer ?
#
loop_
_entity_poly.entity_id
_entity_poly.type
_entity_poly.pdbx_seq_one_letter_code
_entity_poly.pdbx_strand_id
1 'polypeptide(L)'
;MRWVTDEVATHADDQRERRLHKLEARRAEGTDSYPYRFDTDHTLAGLREAHGDLGPDERTTGRVRVAGRLELIRRQGGLSFGRLRDRTGALQLFVDSRECGADEHRRFDDLDRGDWVGVEGTVMTTKRGELSIAVEHAVLLGKALAEPPDKHRGLGDVETRYRQRYLDLEVNERTREIFRIRHTAIRAIRHHLEERGFTEVEGPVLGTIQGGASARPFITHHNALDIDLYLRIALELHLKRLIVGGLERVFEIGRVFRNEGIDTRHNPEFTMLEAYQAFADYHDMMDLVEGMVVAAARSALNKPEGPLVVHYGGHDLDLAATPWPRERFADMIANTTGERMHPGMPVADARSALDRLGLAYEQSWGPGRMMKEVYDERVQHDVVGPVFCIDYPTEVSPLARVHRDDPDYVERFELIVAGFELCNAYSEQNDPVAQLAAFTEEAKAKAGGDPEAGDIDLDYVRALEQGMPCTGGLGIGIDRLVMLLASVDSIREVVLFPTLRPEFTPPDGGPRGAPRAVVPPTPLPADGIPAQPLAMPSPAEPAHAGAGATSSRAPAAAVTGSAAVTGGAVAGGAGVATGGVVAAGGGAGTVAPLRSGDAVAPPPPVEPEHRGVRIVAWLTALSGLLQLISTLPVVHARLGPTEGALGPLWVPVAGHVASVLIGLLLILLADQLRRRKRLAWRVAVVLFALGLVLHLLKGPHPVAALIAAGLLVTLILLREQFRAPADPPSLLRLFRFVPIYLIAVIVFGVVALFLERGRISPDLSLGGALGTVFAGLIGLDGPYTYASPFFDEFFPAALLGLGILGVAVLVILIFRPIAQASPHTGDDWAHAERLVHTYGWDTLAYFALRDDKSFFFSRDGEAMIAYTYLGGYALVSGDPIGRPESVPVVLDEFLAMCDERAWHPALLAAREQSMPLYASRGFSAFYLGDEAIIDCRAFTLEGPEHKSLRAAVRRVGRSYSFRLVSEANASTTLVGQLNAISARWRGKAPERGFTMSLSQDIAGAGENPEFLLCVAVDADGVPGGFLRLVPAYGTSFGYTLDLMRHDPGAPNGMTEFLIASTAAALSDRGVSRLSMNFAMWGRLFADDVPFTPAQRLAQRAVRVLNPFFQIESLRAFNERFDPRWLPRVLAYRHRRDLPRVGLLYAGAEGFLAVPGLGELLVPRAVGGVTSPSAPDTVRDAAA
;
A
#
# COMPACT_ATOMS: atom_id res chain seq x y z
N MET A 1 -3.07 31.46 -27.08
CA MET A 1 -2.92 31.60 -25.61
C MET A 1 -1.63 30.93 -25.08
N ARG A 2 -0.52 30.93 -25.85
CA ARG A 2 0.77 30.30 -25.48
C ARG A 2 1.93 31.29 -25.31
N TRP A 3 1.71 32.56 -25.62
CA TRP A 3 2.75 33.60 -25.59
C TRP A 3 2.79 34.37 -24.25
N VAL A 4 1.78 34.20 -23.39
CA VAL A 4 1.68 34.91 -22.09
C VAL A 4 2.28 34.08 -20.94
N THR A 5 2.50 32.77 -21.13
CA THR A 5 3.02 31.89 -20.07
C THR A 5 4.55 31.86 -20.01
N ASP A 6 5.24 31.92 -21.16
CA ASP A 6 6.72 31.88 -21.20
C ASP A 6 7.36 33.20 -20.70
N GLU A 7 6.74 34.35 -20.97
CA GLU A 7 7.17 35.65 -20.41
C GLU A 7 6.95 35.76 -18.89
N VAL A 8 5.91 35.11 -18.35
CA VAL A 8 5.62 35.13 -16.90
C VAL A 8 6.58 34.23 -16.12
N ALA A 9 6.95 33.07 -16.67
CA ALA A 9 7.91 32.15 -16.06
C ALA A 9 9.33 32.74 -16.01
N THR A 10 9.80 33.32 -17.12
CA THR A 10 11.10 34.01 -17.19
C THR A 10 11.17 35.23 -16.28
N HIS A 11 10.08 35.97 -16.11
CA HIS A 11 10.02 37.08 -15.15
C HIS A 11 10.03 36.62 -13.68
N ALA A 12 9.37 35.50 -13.35
CA ALA A 12 9.32 34.97 -11.99
C ALA A 12 10.68 34.43 -11.50
N ASP A 13 11.44 33.78 -12.39
CA ASP A 13 12.78 33.27 -12.07
C ASP A 13 13.79 34.42 -11.88
N ASP A 14 13.73 35.46 -12.71
CA ASP A 14 14.53 36.69 -12.56
C ASP A 14 14.23 37.42 -11.24
N GLN A 15 12.96 37.50 -10.83
CA GLN A 15 12.59 38.08 -9.53
C GLN A 15 13.12 37.27 -8.35
N ARG A 16 13.06 35.94 -8.44
CA ARG A 16 13.54 35.05 -7.38
C ARG A 16 15.06 35.15 -7.23
N GLU A 17 15.80 35.16 -8.33
CA GLU A 17 17.26 35.32 -8.33
C GLU A 17 17.68 36.68 -7.76
N ARG A 18 17.02 37.77 -8.18
CA ARG A 18 17.25 39.11 -7.60
C ARG A 18 17.01 39.16 -6.09
N ARG A 19 15.94 38.54 -5.60
CA ARG A 19 15.62 38.47 -4.16
C ARG A 19 16.61 37.60 -3.39
N LEU A 20 17.14 36.55 -4.01
CA LEU A 20 18.19 35.70 -3.45
C LEU A 20 19.51 36.47 -3.31
N HIS A 21 19.93 37.21 -4.34
CA HIS A 21 21.11 38.07 -4.28
C HIS A 21 21.02 39.12 -3.15
N LYS A 22 19.84 39.72 -2.95
CA LYS A 22 19.61 40.63 -1.81
C LYS A 22 19.77 39.95 -0.46
N LEU A 23 19.28 38.71 -0.33
CA LEU A 23 19.42 37.93 0.89
C LEU A 23 20.90 37.59 1.16
N GLU A 24 21.65 37.21 0.14
CA GLU A 24 23.08 36.91 0.23
C GLU A 24 23.89 38.15 0.61
N ALA A 25 23.59 39.31 0.02
CA ALA A 25 24.21 40.57 0.38
C ALA A 25 24.00 40.91 1.87
N ARG A 26 22.78 40.74 2.39
CA ARG A 26 22.48 40.96 3.82
C ARG A 26 23.21 40.00 4.75
N ARG A 27 23.37 38.74 4.33
CA ARG A 27 24.17 37.74 5.07
C ARG A 27 25.64 38.15 5.12
N ALA A 28 26.20 38.63 4.01
CA ALA A 28 27.58 39.11 3.94
C ALA A 28 27.84 40.34 4.82
N GLU A 29 26.82 41.18 5.04
CA GLU A 29 26.88 42.32 5.95
C GLU A 29 26.84 41.93 7.45
N GLY A 30 26.71 40.63 7.77
CA GLY A 30 26.66 40.14 9.16
C GLY A 30 25.34 40.45 9.87
N THR A 31 24.31 40.84 9.12
CA THR A 31 22.97 41.10 9.67
C THR A 31 22.18 39.80 9.69
N ASP A 32 21.66 39.39 10.85
CA ASP A 32 20.81 38.20 10.95
C ASP A 32 19.57 38.38 10.06
N SER A 33 19.54 37.63 8.97
CA SER A 33 18.52 37.75 7.93
C SER A 33 17.22 37.01 8.29
N TYR A 34 17.25 36.20 9.35
CA TYR A 34 16.11 35.44 9.88
C TYR A 34 16.18 35.39 11.42
N PRO A 35 15.85 36.50 12.11
CA PRO A 35 15.90 36.56 13.56
C PRO A 35 14.98 35.53 14.21
N TYR A 36 15.44 34.91 15.30
CA TYR A 36 14.67 33.92 16.06
C TYR A 36 13.38 34.48 16.69
N ARG A 37 13.36 35.78 17.02
CA ARG A 37 12.25 36.43 17.73
C ARG A 37 12.20 37.92 17.41
N PHE A 38 10.98 38.44 17.34
CA PHE A 38 10.69 39.87 17.36
C PHE A 38 9.51 40.13 18.30
N ASP A 39 9.71 40.98 19.31
CA ASP A 39 8.65 41.31 20.27
C ASP A 39 7.72 42.37 19.71
N THR A 40 6.43 42.05 19.63
CA THR A 40 5.36 42.98 19.27
C THR A 40 4.56 43.35 20.51
N ASP A 41 4.16 44.62 20.62
CA ASP A 41 3.35 45.14 21.73
C ASP A 41 1.91 45.49 21.31
N HIS A 42 1.63 45.63 20.01
CA HIS A 42 0.31 45.97 19.46
C HIS A 42 -0.06 45.13 18.24
N THR A 43 -1.37 45.10 17.93
CA THR A 43 -1.89 44.64 16.63
C THR A 43 -2.27 45.84 15.77
N LEU A 44 -2.26 45.68 14.45
CA LEU A 44 -2.57 46.78 13.52
C LEU A 44 -4.03 47.23 13.62
N ALA A 45 -4.98 46.32 13.88
CA ALA A 45 -6.36 46.70 14.16
C ALA A 45 -6.49 47.44 15.50
N GLY A 46 -5.77 47.00 16.54
CA GLY A 46 -5.77 47.67 17.84
C GLY A 46 -5.23 49.10 17.76
N LEU A 47 -4.18 49.35 16.96
CA LEU A 47 -3.70 50.70 16.70
C LEU A 47 -4.72 51.56 15.95
N ARG A 48 -5.43 50.97 14.99
CA ARG A 48 -6.48 51.67 14.24
C ARG A 48 -7.67 52.03 15.13
N GLU A 49 -8.04 51.17 16.06
CA GLU A 49 -9.09 51.43 17.05
C GLU A 49 -8.66 52.51 18.06
N ALA A 50 -7.43 52.42 18.59
CA ALA A 50 -6.93 53.36 19.59
C ALA A 50 -6.62 54.77 19.04
N HIS A 51 -6.29 54.89 17.75
CA HIS A 51 -5.80 56.14 17.15
C HIS A 51 -6.52 56.53 15.85
N GLY A 52 -7.70 55.96 15.58
CA GLY A 52 -8.46 56.25 14.36
C GLY A 52 -8.93 57.70 14.23
N ASP A 53 -9.09 58.41 15.35
CA ASP A 53 -9.60 59.78 15.43
C ASP A 53 -8.51 60.86 15.44
N LEU A 54 -7.24 60.49 15.21
CA LEU A 54 -6.11 61.42 15.20
C LEU A 54 -6.28 62.46 14.06
N GLY A 55 -6.05 63.74 14.33
CA GLY A 55 -6.18 64.81 13.34
C GLY A 55 -5.12 64.69 12.22
N PRO A 56 -5.28 65.33 11.04
CA PRO A 56 -4.27 65.27 9.97
C PRO A 56 -2.93 65.89 10.37
N ASP A 57 -1.81 65.25 10.00
CA ASP A 57 -0.44 65.67 10.31
C ASP A 57 -0.11 65.67 11.83
N GLU A 58 -0.83 64.86 12.60
CA GLU A 58 -0.59 64.68 14.04
C GLU A 58 0.22 63.42 14.34
N ARG A 59 0.95 63.43 15.45
CA ARG A 59 1.83 62.32 15.87
C ARG A 59 1.71 62.06 17.37
N THR A 60 1.70 60.78 17.73
CA THR A 60 1.73 60.30 19.10
C THR A 60 3.17 60.26 19.66
N THR A 61 3.32 60.28 20.98
CA THR A 61 4.64 60.21 21.64
C THR A 61 5.08 58.79 21.99
N GLY A 62 4.15 57.83 22.00
CA GLY A 62 4.43 56.44 22.34
C GLY A 62 5.05 55.68 21.18
N ARG A 63 6.11 54.92 21.47
CA ARG A 63 6.69 53.98 20.50
C ARG A 63 5.87 52.69 20.48
N VAL A 64 5.70 52.14 19.28
CA VAL A 64 5.01 50.88 19.03
C VAL A 64 5.93 49.94 18.27
N ARG A 65 5.81 48.65 18.55
CA ARG A 65 6.52 47.56 17.89
C ARG A 65 5.50 46.60 17.28
N VAL A 66 5.45 46.59 15.96
CA VAL A 66 4.52 45.74 15.21
C VAL A 66 5.27 44.87 14.22
N ALA A 67 4.69 43.75 13.84
CA ALA A 67 5.24 42.87 12.82
C ALA A 67 4.15 42.42 11.86
N GLY A 68 4.53 42.23 10.61
CA GLY A 68 3.60 41.79 9.59
C GLY A 68 4.27 41.57 8.25
N ARG A 69 3.45 41.26 7.25
CA ARG A 69 3.87 41.12 5.87
C ARG A 69 3.74 42.43 5.13
N LEU A 70 4.76 42.79 4.36
CA LEU A 70 4.77 44.00 3.54
C LEU A 70 3.97 43.79 2.24
N GLU A 71 2.75 44.28 2.18
CA GLU A 71 1.86 44.16 1.01
C GLU A 71 2.26 45.08 -0.15
N LEU A 72 2.88 46.21 0.15
CA LEU A 72 3.19 47.24 -0.83
C LEU A 72 4.37 48.08 -0.34
N ILE A 73 5.21 48.53 -1.29
CA ILE A 73 6.30 49.46 -1.06
C ILE A 73 6.37 50.47 -2.22
N ARG A 74 6.49 51.76 -1.90
CA ARG A 74 6.64 52.87 -2.87
C ARG A 74 7.81 53.74 -2.44
N ARG A 75 8.76 53.94 -3.35
CA ARG A 75 10.02 54.66 -3.09
C ARG A 75 10.01 56.02 -3.78
N GLN A 76 10.34 57.10 -3.07
CA GLN A 76 10.32 58.48 -3.56
C GLN A 76 11.52 59.29 -3.04
N GLY A 77 12.73 58.93 -3.48
CA GLY A 77 13.95 59.63 -3.08
C GLY A 77 14.21 59.46 -1.58
N GLY A 78 14.15 60.54 -0.81
CA GLY A 78 14.35 60.51 0.65
C GLY A 78 13.11 60.12 1.46
N LEU A 79 12.03 59.69 0.81
CA LEU A 79 10.77 59.28 1.43
C LEU A 79 10.28 57.96 0.82
N SER A 80 9.85 57.02 1.66
CA SER A 80 9.28 55.75 1.25
C SER A 80 8.01 55.43 2.03
N PHE A 81 7.07 54.74 1.38
CA PHE A 81 5.81 54.30 1.97
C PHE A 81 5.69 52.79 1.86
N GLY A 82 5.23 52.16 2.93
CA GLY A 82 4.90 50.73 2.97
C GLY A 82 3.47 50.48 3.39
N ARG A 83 2.94 49.27 3.16
CA ARG A 83 1.72 48.79 3.80
C ARG A 83 2.00 47.47 4.49
N LEU A 84 1.92 47.47 5.82
CA LEU A 84 2.13 46.28 6.65
C LEU A 84 0.79 45.61 6.94
N ARG A 85 0.73 44.28 6.89
CA ARG A 85 -0.44 43.48 7.29
C ARG A 85 -0.05 42.47 8.35
N ASP A 86 -0.83 42.41 9.43
CA ASP A 86 -0.75 41.38 10.47
C ASP A 86 -2.02 40.49 10.44
N ARG A 87 -2.20 39.66 11.47
CA ARG A 87 -3.37 38.78 11.59
C ARG A 87 -4.71 39.52 11.76
N THR A 88 -4.69 40.80 12.08
CA THR A 88 -5.87 41.61 12.45
C THR A 88 -6.26 42.62 11.38
N GLY A 89 -5.30 43.09 10.57
CA GLY A 89 -5.57 44.11 9.56
C GLY A 89 -4.30 44.64 8.89
N ALA A 90 -4.41 45.81 8.25
CA ALA A 90 -3.29 46.47 7.59
C ALA A 90 -3.20 47.96 7.93
N LEU A 91 -1.97 48.49 7.97
CA LEU A 91 -1.66 49.88 8.29
C LEU A 91 -0.52 50.40 7.39
N GLN A 92 -0.48 51.71 7.15
CA GLN A 92 0.59 52.33 6.37
C GLN A 92 1.87 52.50 7.19
N LEU A 93 3.01 52.35 6.53
CA LEU A 93 4.34 52.69 7.04
C LEU A 93 4.81 53.97 6.34
N PHE A 94 5.31 54.92 7.10
CA PHE A 94 5.87 56.18 6.64
C PHE A 94 7.36 56.22 6.99
N VAL A 95 8.25 56.28 5.99
CA VAL A 95 9.70 56.17 6.18
C VAL A 95 10.38 57.40 5.59
N ASP A 96 10.83 58.33 6.42
CA ASP A 96 11.54 59.54 6.00
C ASP A 96 13.03 59.44 6.39
N SER A 97 13.92 59.58 5.41
CA SER A 97 15.38 59.54 5.60
C SER A 97 15.91 60.60 6.57
N ARG A 98 15.17 61.69 6.78
CA ARG A 98 15.50 62.74 7.77
C ARG A 98 15.18 62.31 9.20
N GLU A 99 14.29 61.34 9.37
CA GLU A 99 13.88 60.83 10.69
C GLU A 99 14.64 59.56 11.07
N CYS A 100 14.65 58.54 10.21
CA CYS A 100 15.33 57.26 10.51
C CYS A 100 16.81 57.22 10.11
N GLY A 101 17.28 58.23 9.37
CA GLY A 101 18.64 58.29 8.85
C GLY A 101 18.82 57.58 7.51
N ALA A 102 19.89 57.93 6.79
CA ALA A 102 20.12 57.48 5.42
C ALA A 102 20.35 55.96 5.30
N ASP A 103 20.97 55.33 6.29
CA ASP A 103 21.27 53.89 6.26
C ASP A 103 20.01 53.04 6.53
N GLU A 104 19.17 53.46 7.48
CA GLU A 104 17.92 52.75 7.79
C GLU A 104 16.89 52.89 6.66
N HIS A 105 16.80 54.09 6.07
CA HIS A 105 15.99 54.30 4.86
C HIS A 105 16.45 53.40 3.71
N ARG A 106 17.77 53.26 3.50
CA ARG A 106 18.33 52.36 2.48
C ARG A 106 18.01 50.89 2.77
N ARG A 107 18.07 50.46 4.03
CA ARG A 107 17.70 49.10 4.46
C ARG A 107 16.22 48.81 4.24
N PHE A 108 15.35 49.79 4.49
CA PHE A 108 13.92 49.68 4.20
C PHE A 108 13.67 49.62 2.69
N ASP A 109 14.33 50.47 1.90
CA ASP A 109 14.20 50.48 0.45
C ASP A 109 14.66 49.17 -0.20
N ASP A 110 15.59 48.45 0.43
CA ASP A 110 16.03 47.14 -0.04
C ASP A 110 15.01 46.00 0.23
N LEU A 111 14.01 46.22 1.09
CA LEU A 111 12.91 45.27 1.30
C LEU A 111 12.05 45.10 0.04
N ASP A 112 11.41 43.93 -0.07
CA ASP A 112 10.54 43.59 -1.20
C ASP A 112 9.10 43.29 -0.73
N ARG A 113 8.15 43.44 -1.65
CA ARG A 113 6.77 43.00 -1.44
C ARG A 113 6.75 41.52 -1.06
N GLY A 114 6.06 41.19 0.03
CA GLY A 114 5.94 39.84 0.58
C GLY A 114 6.87 39.57 1.76
N ASP A 115 7.89 40.40 1.99
CA ASP A 115 8.79 40.22 3.13
C ASP A 115 8.02 40.36 4.45
N TRP A 116 8.39 39.53 5.44
CA TRP A 116 7.98 39.72 6.82
C TRP A 116 8.91 40.73 7.47
N VAL A 117 8.33 41.76 8.09
CA VAL A 117 9.05 42.92 8.61
C VAL A 117 8.53 43.24 10.01
N GLY A 118 9.46 43.46 10.93
CA GLY A 118 9.23 44.06 12.24
C GLY A 118 9.53 45.55 12.15
N VAL A 119 8.67 46.38 12.70
CA VAL A 119 8.75 47.84 12.63
C VAL A 119 8.66 48.40 14.04
N GLU A 120 9.57 49.31 14.36
CA GLU A 120 9.49 50.18 15.54
C GLU A 120 9.35 51.64 15.09
N GLY A 121 8.46 52.37 15.75
CA GLY A 121 8.18 53.75 15.38
C GLY A 121 7.07 54.39 16.20
N THR A 122 6.58 55.53 15.75
CA THR A 122 5.49 56.27 16.40
C THR A 122 4.25 56.31 15.50
N VAL A 123 3.05 56.27 16.11
CA VAL A 123 1.80 56.38 15.34
C VAL A 123 1.59 57.83 14.94
N MET A 124 1.27 58.08 13.67
CA MET A 124 0.98 59.41 13.12
C MET A 124 -0.12 59.35 12.05
N THR A 125 -0.61 60.49 11.61
CA THR A 125 -1.38 60.62 10.38
C THR A 125 -0.60 61.42 9.36
N THR A 126 -0.71 61.06 8.09
CA THR A 126 -0.14 61.92 7.02
C THR A 126 -0.95 63.21 6.89
N LYS A 127 -0.45 64.17 6.10
CA LYS A 127 -1.19 65.38 5.70
C LYS A 127 -2.56 65.10 5.07
N ARG A 128 -2.79 63.88 4.56
CA ARG A 128 -4.07 63.44 3.99
C ARG A 128 -4.99 62.76 5.02
N GLY A 129 -4.59 62.71 6.30
CA GLY A 129 -5.32 62.04 7.37
C GLY A 129 -5.15 60.52 7.40
N GLU A 130 -4.24 59.94 6.61
CA GLU A 130 -4.04 58.48 6.61
C GLU A 130 -3.18 58.03 7.80
N LEU A 131 -3.76 57.23 8.69
CA LEU A 131 -3.09 56.64 9.85
C LEU A 131 -1.91 55.75 9.43
N SER A 132 -0.75 56.03 9.98
CA SER A 132 0.54 55.47 9.59
C SER A 132 1.45 55.26 10.81
N ILE A 133 2.47 54.41 10.68
CA ILE A 133 3.60 54.34 11.62
C ILE A 133 4.78 55.08 10.98
N ALA A 134 5.26 56.14 11.63
CA ALA A 134 6.53 56.78 11.31
C ALA A 134 7.66 55.83 11.75
N VAL A 135 8.30 55.20 10.79
CA VAL A 135 9.29 54.13 11.02
C VAL A 135 10.60 54.73 11.48
N GLU A 136 11.04 54.34 12.68
CA GLU A 136 12.37 54.64 13.22
C GLU A 136 13.34 53.50 12.89
N HIS A 137 12.88 52.25 13.04
CA HIS A 137 13.66 51.05 12.75
C HIS A 137 12.81 49.98 12.05
N ALA A 138 13.41 49.28 11.08
CA ALA A 138 12.80 48.18 10.36
C ALA A 138 13.74 46.96 10.30
N VAL A 139 13.22 45.82 10.73
CA VAL A 139 13.96 44.55 10.78
C VAL A 139 13.31 43.57 9.83
N LEU A 140 14.10 42.98 8.94
CA LEU A 140 13.66 41.84 8.13
C LEU A 140 13.50 40.61 9.04
N LEU A 141 12.30 40.05 9.09
CA LEU A 141 11.99 38.84 9.87
C LEU A 141 11.97 37.58 9.01
N GLY A 142 11.66 37.73 7.73
CA GLY A 142 11.68 36.63 6.78
C GLY A 142 11.60 37.13 5.34
N LYS A 143 12.63 36.83 4.55
CA LYS A 143 12.69 37.19 3.14
C LYS A 143 11.71 36.35 2.31
N ALA A 144 10.84 37.00 1.55
CA ALA A 144 10.02 36.35 0.55
C ALA A 144 10.81 36.23 -0.75
N LEU A 145 11.28 35.01 -1.06
CA LEU A 145 12.04 34.73 -2.28
C LEU A 145 11.13 34.65 -3.52
N ALA A 146 9.89 34.20 -3.36
CA ALA A 146 8.89 34.25 -4.40
C ALA A 146 8.12 35.57 -4.35
N GLU A 147 7.75 36.11 -5.51
CA GLU A 147 6.89 37.28 -5.56
C GLU A 147 5.45 36.91 -5.20
N PRO A 148 4.80 37.62 -4.26
CA PRO A 148 3.41 37.33 -3.92
C PRO A 148 2.48 37.75 -5.07
N PRO A 149 1.30 37.11 -5.22
CA PRO A 149 0.38 37.38 -6.31
C PRO A 149 -0.03 38.87 -6.40
N ASP A 150 -0.30 39.34 -7.62
CA ASP A 150 -0.82 40.70 -7.82
C ASP A 150 -2.19 40.85 -7.15
N LYS A 151 -2.32 41.84 -6.26
CA LYS A 151 -3.55 42.14 -5.52
C LYS A 151 -4.73 42.50 -6.42
N HIS A 152 -4.49 43.05 -7.61
CA HIS A 152 -5.53 43.46 -8.56
C HIS A 152 -5.99 42.33 -9.49
N ARG A 153 -5.08 41.41 -9.86
CA ARG A 153 -5.42 40.22 -10.65
C ARG A 153 -5.84 39.02 -9.79
N GLY A 154 -5.43 39.00 -8.51
CA GLY A 154 -5.66 37.91 -7.57
C GLY A 154 -5.05 36.59 -8.02
N LEU A 155 -5.36 35.53 -7.28
CA LEU A 155 -5.25 34.15 -7.77
C LEU A 155 -6.55 33.83 -8.51
N GLY A 156 -6.62 34.19 -9.80
CA GLY A 156 -7.83 34.01 -10.60
C GLY A 156 -8.20 32.54 -10.84
N ASP A 157 -7.22 31.64 -10.79
CA ASP A 157 -7.45 30.20 -10.95
C ASP A 157 -7.88 29.54 -9.63
N VAL A 158 -9.05 28.89 -9.65
CA VAL A 158 -9.67 28.24 -8.50
C VAL A 158 -8.83 27.07 -7.99
N GLU A 159 -8.20 26.30 -8.89
CA GLU A 159 -7.37 25.17 -8.49
C GLU A 159 -6.09 25.63 -7.76
N THR A 160 -5.44 26.67 -8.27
CA THR A 160 -4.28 27.30 -7.63
C THR A 160 -4.62 27.82 -6.22
N ARG A 161 -5.80 28.41 -6.02
CA ARG A 161 -6.26 28.83 -4.68
C ARG A 161 -6.32 27.67 -3.68
N TYR A 162 -6.84 26.52 -4.11
CA TYR A 162 -6.92 25.32 -3.26
C TYR A 162 -5.55 24.72 -2.98
N ARG A 163 -4.67 24.72 -3.98
CA ARG A 163 -3.34 24.11 -3.88
C ARG A 163 -2.35 24.95 -3.08
N GLN A 164 -2.39 26.26 -3.29
CA GLN A 164 -1.55 27.24 -2.62
C GLN A 164 -2.37 28.07 -1.64
N ARG A 165 -3.09 27.40 -0.73
CA ARG A 165 -3.99 28.05 0.24
C ARG A 165 -3.31 29.16 1.04
N TYR A 166 -2.00 29.04 1.31
CA TYR A 166 -1.22 30.07 1.99
C TYR A 166 -1.14 31.39 1.21
N LEU A 167 -1.11 31.36 -0.14
CA LEU A 167 -1.19 32.55 -0.97
C LEU A 167 -2.63 33.09 -1.06
N ASP A 168 -3.63 32.21 -1.15
CA ASP A 168 -5.03 32.63 -1.14
C ASP A 168 -5.37 33.32 0.19
N LEU A 169 -4.92 32.77 1.32
CA LEU A 169 -5.03 33.40 2.64
C LEU A 169 -4.23 34.70 2.78
N GLU A 170 -3.26 34.98 1.92
CA GLU A 170 -2.52 36.24 1.91
C GLU A 170 -3.34 37.33 1.21
N VAL A 171 -3.87 37.04 0.02
CA VAL A 171 -4.50 38.06 -0.84
C VAL A 171 -6.03 38.14 -0.73
N ASN A 172 -6.70 37.08 -0.25
CA ASN A 172 -8.16 36.96 -0.26
C ASN A 172 -8.78 37.06 1.15
N GLU A 173 -9.45 38.18 1.43
CA GLU A 173 -10.16 38.40 2.70
C GLU A 173 -11.33 37.42 2.86
N ARG A 174 -12.01 37.04 1.76
CA ARG A 174 -13.17 36.15 1.81
C ARG A 174 -12.77 34.76 2.29
N THR A 175 -11.64 34.23 1.85
CA THR A 175 -11.12 32.94 2.33
C THR A 175 -10.87 32.99 3.84
N ARG A 176 -10.24 34.05 4.35
CA ARG A 176 -10.02 34.22 5.80
C ARG A 176 -11.35 34.24 6.58
N GLU A 177 -12.34 34.92 6.04
CA GLU A 177 -13.68 34.99 6.63
C GLU A 177 -14.38 33.63 6.66
N ILE A 178 -14.29 32.82 5.59
CA ILE A 178 -14.85 31.46 5.55
C ILE A 178 -14.26 30.60 6.69
N PHE A 179 -12.95 30.67 6.93
CA PHE A 179 -12.33 29.89 8.01
C PHE A 179 -12.60 30.47 9.40
N ARG A 180 -12.86 31.78 9.53
CA ARG A 180 -13.40 32.37 10.77
C ARG A 180 -14.80 31.83 11.05
N ILE A 181 -15.68 31.78 10.04
CA ILE A 181 -17.02 31.18 10.12
C ILE A 181 -16.92 29.73 10.57
N ARG A 182 -16.06 28.93 9.91
CA ARG A 182 -15.80 27.52 10.29
C ARG A 182 -15.41 27.37 11.76
N HIS A 183 -14.39 28.11 12.20
CA HIS A 183 -13.91 28.05 13.58
C HIS A 183 -15.01 28.41 14.58
N THR A 184 -15.75 29.49 14.31
CA THR A 184 -16.79 30.00 15.19
C THR A 184 -17.98 29.04 15.26
N ALA A 185 -18.39 28.46 14.13
CA ALA A 185 -19.47 27.46 14.08
C ALA A 185 -19.14 26.21 14.91
N ILE A 186 -17.94 25.63 14.73
CA ILE A 186 -17.51 24.44 15.50
C ILE A 186 -17.45 24.74 17.00
N ARG A 187 -16.93 25.92 17.39
CA ARG A 187 -16.90 26.35 18.79
C ARG A 187 -18.32 26.47 19.37
N ALA A 188 -19.24 27.07 18.63
CA ALA A 188 -20.63 27.23 19.06
C ALA A 188 -21.36 25.90 19.20
N ILE A 189 -21.11 24.95 18.29
CA ILE A 189 -21.65 23.58 18.38
C ILE A 189 -21.19 22.88 19.66
N ARG A 190 -19.88 22.91 19.95
CA ARG A 190 -19.34 22.31 21.19
C ARG A 190 -20.00 22.90 22.44
N HIS A 191 -20.08 24.23 22.50
CA HIS A 191 -20.72 24.92 23.62
C HIS A 191 -22.21 24.54 23.76
N HIS A 192 -22.94 24.47 22.65
CA HIS A 192 -24.35 24.12 22.64
C HIS A 192 -24.63 22.72 23.18
N LEU A 193 -23.75 21.76 22.86
CA LEU A 193 -23.81 20.37 23.33
C LEU A 193 -23.38 20.27 24.81
N GLU A 194 -22.32 20.98 25.20
CA GLU A 194 -21.84 21.06 26.60
C GLU A 194 -22.94 21.60 27.53
N GLU A 195 -23.63 22.67 27.14
CA GLU A 195 -24.78 23.24 27.89
C GLU A 195 -25.93 22.23 28.07
N ARG A 196 -26.01 21.21 27.22
CA ARG A 196 -27.01 20.14 27.26
C ARG A 196 -26.49 18.86 27.93
N GLY A 197 -25.30 18.92 28.53
CA GLY A 197 -24.70 17.81 29.28
C GLY A 197 -24.11 16.70 28.41
N PHE A 198 -23.85 16.97 27.13
CA PHE A 198 -23.12 16.02 26.29
C PHE A 198 -21.63 16.05 26.61
N THR A 199 -21.01 14.88 26.68
CA THR A 199 -19.57 14.72 26.89
C THR A 199 -18.87 14.51 25.54
N GLU A 200 -17.88 15.35 25.21
CA GLU A 200 -17.03 15.14 24.04
C GLU A 200 -16.10 13.95 24.31
N VAL A 201 -16.05 13.00 23.39
CA VAL A 201 -15.22 11.79 23.48
C VAL A 201 -14.42 11.58 22.19
N GLU A 202 -13.41 10.72 22.25
CA GLU A 202 -12.58 10.37 21.09
C GLU A 202 -12.60 8.85 20.87
N GLY A 203 -13.23 8.43 19.77
CA GLY A 203 -13.23 7.03 19.32
C GLY A 203 -11.99 6.67 18.48
N PRO A 204 -11.75 5.38 18.24
CA PRO A 204 -10.64 4.92 17.42
C PRO A 204 -10.82 5.35 15.96
N VAL A 205 -9.77 5.94 15.39
CA VAL A 205 -9.69 6.26 13.94
C VAL A 205 -9.42 5.02 13.09
N LEU A 206 -8.72 4.03 13.66
CA LEU A 206 -8.41 2.75 13.03
C LEU A 206 -9.28 1.65 13.64
N GLY A 207 -10.20 1.10 12.85
CA GLY A 207 -11.03 -0.05 13.21
C GLY A 207 -10.50 -1.35 12.60
N THR A 208 -10.82 -2.49 13.22
CA THR A 208 -10.53 -3.82 12.65
C THR A 208 -11.63 -4.32 11.70
N ILE A 209 -12.71 -3.57 11.55
CA ILE A 209 -13.94 -3.94 10.83
C ILE A 209 -14.45 -2.71 10.06
N GLN A 210 -15.03 -2.92 8.87
CA GLN A 210 -15.78 -1.90 8.14
C GLN A 210 -17.23 -1.86 8.66
N GLY A 211 -17.62 -0.76 9.32
CA GLY A 211 -19.00 -0.63 9.85
C GLY A 211 -19.38 0.80 10.23
N GLY A 212 -20.67 0.99 10.56
CA GLY A 212 -21.27 2.28 10.95
C GLY A 212 -21.73 3.17 9.79
N ALA A 213 -21.49 2.78 8.54
CA ALA A 213 -22.06 3.41 7.35
C ALA A 213 -21.91 2.48 6.14
N SER A 214 -22.69 2.73 5.08
CA SER A 214 -22.49 2.13 3.76
C SER A 214 -21.54 2.99 2.95
N ALA A 215 -20.25 2.68 3.03
CA ALA A 215 -19.18 3.40 2.33
C ALA A 215 -17.94 2.54 2.19
N ARG A 216 -17.18 2.73 1.10
CA ARG A 216 -15.90 2.04 0.91
C ARG A 216 -14.83 2.61 1.84
N PRO A 217 -14.14 1.81 2.68
CA PRO A 217 -13.13 2.31 3.59
C PRO A 217 -11.77 2.48 2.91
N PHE A 218 -10.90 3.29 3.52
CA PHE A 218 -9.45 3.20 3.28
C PHE A 218 -8.86 2.09 4.14
N ILE A 219 -8.04 1.23 3.54
CA ILE A 219 -7.43 0.09 4.23
C ILE A 219 -5.94 0.35 4.46
N THR A 220 -5.51 0.22 5.71
CA THR A 220 -4.12 0.30 6.16
C THR A 220 -3.68 -0.99 6.87
N HIS A 221 -2.44 -1.07 7.33
CA HIS A 221 -1.85 -2.29 7.87
C HIS A 221 -1.02 -1.94 9.10
N HIS A 222 -1.21 -2.70 10.17
CA HIS A 222 -0.50 -2.53 11.42
C HIS A 222 0.69 -3.49 11.48
N ASN A 223 1.88 -3.00 11.12
CA ASN A 223 3.10 -3.81 10.97
C ASN A 223 3.43 -4.74 12.15
N ALA A 224 3.24 -4.30 13.40
CA ALA A 224 3.60 -5.11 14.56
C ALA A 224 2.56 -6.18 14.94
N LEU A 225 1.30 -5.98 14.54
CA LEU A 225 0.21 -6.92 14.80
C LEU A 225 -0.04 -7.82 13.58
N ASP A 226 0.54 -7.46 12.43
CA ASP A 226 0.37 -8.12 11.14
C ASP A 226 -1.11 -8.29 10.77
N ILE A 227 -1.90 -7.23 11.00
CA ILE A 227 -3.33 -7.18 10.67
C ILE A 227 -3.65 -5.96 9.80
N ASP A 228 -4.68 -6.11 8.99
CA ASP A 228 -5.29 -5.00 8.27
C ASP A 228 -6.20 -4.20 9.19
N LEU A 229 -6.17 -2.89 9.02
CA LEU A 229 -7.02 -1.93 9.73
C LEU A 229 -7.72 -1.03 8.72
N TYR A 230 -8.88 -0.53 9.09
CA TYR A 230 -9.72 0.33 8.28
C TYR A 230 -9.79 1.71 8.92
N LEU A 231 -9.60 2.76 8.13
CA LEU A 231 -9.94 4.09 8.59
C LEU A 231 -11.47 4.18 8.73
N ARG A 232 -11.94 4.70 9.86
CA ARG A 232 -13.37 4.78 10.19
C ARG A 232 -14.18 5.56 9.13
N ILE A 233 -15.32 5.00 8.75
CA ILE A 233 -16.28 5.59 7.79
C ILE A 233 -17.44 6.34 8.49
N ALA A 234 -17.57 6.11 9.81
CA ALA A 234 -18.52 6.72 10.74
C ALA A 234 -17.94 6.69 12.17
N LEU A 235 -18.54 7.41 13.12
CA LEU A 235 -18.16 7.42 14.55
C LEU A 235 -19.07 6.50 15.40
N GLU A 236 -20.18 6.05 14.80
CA GLU A 236 -21.38 5.51 15.42
C GLU A 236 -21.15 4.32 16.36
N LEU A 237 -20.56 3.23 15.87
CA LEU A 237 -20.57 1.96 16.60
C LEU A 237 -19.80 2.06 17.94
N HIS A 238 -18.81 2.94 18.03
CA HIS A 238 -18.07 3.15 19.28
C HIS A 238 -18.82 4.08 20.23
N LEU A 239 -19.48 5.12 19.73
CA LEU A 239 -20.31 6.00 20.55
C LEU A 239 -21.48 5.22 21.18
N LYS A 240 -22.10 4.32 20.44
CA LYS A 240 -23.13 3.41 20.97
C LYS A 240 -22.61 2.46 22.06
N ARG A 241 -21.37 1.95 21.94
CA ARG A 241 -20.73 1.17 23.02
C ARG A 241 -20.58 2.01 24.30
N LEU A 242 -20.35 3.31 24.19
CA LEU A 242 -20.30 4.20 25.35
C LEU A 242 -21.68 4.44 25.97
N ILE A 243 -22.74 4.45 25.15
CA ILE A 243 -24.11 4.48 25.65
C ILE A 243 -24.44 3.19 26.43
N VAL A 244 -24.06 2.02 25.91
CA VAL A 244 -24.12 0.74 26.66
C VAL A 244 -23.33 0.84 27.97
N GLY A 245 -22.16 1.50 27.93
CA GLY A 245 -21.32 1.74 29.10
C GLY A 245 -21.91 2.72 30.13
N GLY A 246 -23.03 3.37 29.83
CA GLY A 246 -23.74 4.26 30.76
C GLY A 246 -23.32 5.73 30.72
N LEU A 247 -22.64 6.21 29.67
CA LEU A 247 -22.31 7.64 29.54
C LEU A 247 -23.52 8.53 29.18
N GLU A 248 -24.63 7.93 28.72
CA GLU A 248 -25.93 8.54 28.40
C GLU A 248 -25.95 9.65 27.34
N ARG A 249 -25.02 10.60 27.33
CA ARG A 249 -24.93 11.71 26.37
C ARG A 249 -23.50 11.92 25.93
N VAL A 250 -23.18 11.46 24.73
CA VAL A 250 -21.82 11.55 24.17
C VAL A 250 -21.86 12.15 22.78
N PHE A 251 -20.78 12.84 22.42
CA PHE A 251 -20.58 13.27 21.04
C PHE A 251 -19.11 13.25 20.66
N GLU A 252 -18.84 13.16 19.36
CA GLU A 252 -17.50 13.34 18.81
C GLU A 252 -17.58 14.24 17.58
N ILE A 253 -16.68 15.24 17.51
CA ILE A 253 -16.40 15.99 16.27
C ILE A 253 -15.10 15.45 15.68
N GLY A 254 -15.24 14.50 14.77
CA GLY A 254 -14.14 13.69 14.28
C GLY A 254 -13.96 13.75 12.76
N ARG A 255 -12.78 13.33 12.30
CA ARG A 255 -12.55 13.04 10.88
C ARG A 255 -13.11 11.64 10.55
N VAL A 256 -13.85 11.53 9.46
CA VAL A 256 -14.19 10.25 8.82
C VAL A 256 -13.53 10.16 7.45
N PHE A 257 -13.34 8.94 6.95
CA PHE A 257 -12.59 8.68 5.73
C PHE A 257 -13.37 7.74 4.83
N ARG A 258 -13.82 8.24 3.67
CA ARG A 258 -14.56 7.43 2.68
C ARG A 258 -13.78 7.42 1.36
N ASN A 259 -13.48 6.23 0.87
CA ASN A 259 -12.68 6.00 -0.32
C ASN A 259 -13.54 6.10 -1.59
N GLU A 260 -14.07 7.30 -1.80
CA GLU A 260 -15.04 7.68 -2.82
C GLU A 260 -14.46 8.78 -3.74
N GLY A 261 -15.22 9.14 -4.78
CA GLY A 261 -14.85 10.21 -5.71
C GLY A 261 -14.78 11.59 -5.05
N ILE A 262 -14.04 12.51 -5.66
CA ILE A 262 -13.95 13.90 -5.23
C ILE A 262 -14.82 14.77 -6.16
N ASP A 263 -15.77 15.50 -5.59
CA ASP A 263 -16.62 16.44 -6.33
C ASP A 263 -16.76 17.77 -5.57
N THR A 264 -17.83 18.53 -5.80
CA THR A 264 -18.10 19.80 -5.13
C THR A 264 -18.63 19.63 -3.71
N ARG A 265 -19.18 18.48 -3.33
CA ARG A 265 -19.79 18.19 -2.02
C ARG A 265 -19.09 17.07 -1.25
N HIS A 266 -18.21 16.30 -1.90
CA HIS A 266 -17.49 15.17 -1.34
C HIS A 266 -15.97 15.41 -1.34
N ASN A 267 -15.35 15.19 -0.19
CA ASN A 267 -13.90 15.12 -0.01
C ASN A 267 -13.57 13.81 0.72
N PRO A 268 -12.53 13.05 0.33
CA PRO A 268 -12.28 11.70 0.88
C PRO A 268 -12.07 11.65 2.39
N GLU A 269 -11.66 12.77 2.99
CA GLU A 269 -11.61 12.97 4.43
C GLU A 269 -12.47 14.19 4.80
N PHE A 270 -13.42 14.05 5.72
CA PHE A 270 -14.31 15.15 6.08
C PHE A 270 -14.75 15.09 7.54
N THR A 271 -15.13 16.25 8.08
CA THR A 271 -15.46 16.44 9.49
C THR A 271 -16.93 16.12 9.70
N MET A 272 -17.18 15.14 10.56
CA MET A 272 -18.52 14.77 10.99
C MET A 272 -18.64 15.03 12.48
N LEU A 273 -19.79 15.56 12.89
CA LEU A 273 -20.25 15.48 14.27
C LEU A 273 -21.15 14.26 14.36
N GLU A 274 -20.92 13.38 15.32
CA GLU A 274 -21.96 12.45 15.75
C GLU A 274 -22.26 12.62 17.24
N ALA A 275 -23.54 12.55 17.60
CA ALA A 275 -24.03 12.70 18.97
C ALA A 275 -25.08 11.64 19.28
N TYR A 276 -25.02 11.09 20.49
CA TYR A 276 -25.93 10.05 20.97
C TYR A 276 -26.47 10.41 22.34
N GLN A 277 -27.78 10.28 22.50
CA GLN A 277 -28.49 10.55 23.74
C GLN A 277 -29.39 9.36 24.11
N ALA A 278 -29.10 8.74 25.25
CA ALA A 278 -29.95 7.74 25.87
C ALA A 278 -31.29 8.36 26.30
N PHE A 279 -32.32 7.52 26.29
CA PHE A 279 -33.72 7.84 26.58
C PHE A 279 -34.35 8.87 25.63
N ALA A 280 -33.77 9.05 24.45
CA ALA A 280 -34.28 9.92 23.39
C ALA A 280 -34.69 9.12 22.15
N ASP A 281 -35.49 9.74 21.30
CA ASP A 281 -35.85 9.24 19.96
C ASP A 281 -35.46 10.24 18.86
N TYR A 282 -35.76 9.91 17.59
CA TYR A 282 -35.47 10.78 16.46
C TYR A 282 -36.16 12.16 16.52
N HIS A 283 -37.27 12.35 17.24
CA HIS A 283 -37.87 13.68 17.41
C HIS A 283 -37.03 14.57 18.32
N ASP A 284 -36.49 14.02 19.41
CA ASP A 284 -35.54 14.74 20.27
C ASP A 284 -34.30 15.15 19.46
N MET A 285 -33.86 14.31 18.52
CA MET A 285 -32.74 14.64 17.63
C MET A 285 -33.08 15.75 16.64
N MET A 286 -34.33 15.86 16.16
CA MET A 286 -34.76 17.02 15.34
C MET A 286 -34.64 18.33 16.12
N ASP A 287 -35.14 18.34 17.36
CA ASP A 287 -35.08 19.53 18.23
C ASP A 287 -33.63 19.91 18.57
N LEU A 288 -32.74 18.91 18.77
CA LEU A 288 -31.31 19.13 18.97
C LEU A 288 -30.65 19.76 17.73
N VAL A 289 -30.97 19.26 16.53
CA VAL A 289 -30.43 19.77 15.26
C VAL A 289 -30.83 21.22 15.04
N GLU A 290 -32.12 21.56 15.21
CA GLU A 290 -32.63 22.93 15.06
C GLU A 290 -31.87 23.90 15.97
N GLY A 291 -31.79 23.59 17.27
CA GLY A 291 -31.10 24.42 18.25
C GLY A 291 -29.61 24.59 17.92
N MET A 292 -28.94 23.51 17.54
CA MET A 292 -27.50 23.49 17.30
C MET A 292 -27.12 24.25 16.02
N VAL A 293 -27.85 24.05 14.92
CA VAL A 293 -27.60 24.75 13.66
C VAL A 293 -27.88 26.24 13.81
N VAL A 294 -28.96 26.64 14.50
CA VAL A 294 -29.25 28.05 14.79
C VAL A 294 -28.16 28.68 15.65
N ALA A 295 -27.71 28.00 16.72
CA ALA A 295 -26.63 28.50 17.57
C ALA A 295 -25.33 28.70 16.78
N ALA A 296 -24.96 27.73 15.95
CA ALA A 296 -23.79 27.80 15.08
C ALA A 296 -23.90 28.98 14.10
N ALA A 297 -25.05 29.14 13.44
CA ALA A 297 -25.31 30.20 12.48
C ALA A 297 -25.27 31.60 13.13
N ARG A 298 -25.91 31.78 14.29
CA ARG A 298 -25.91 33.07 15.02
C ARG A 298 -24.50 33.49 15.41
N SER A 299 -23.72 32.57 15.95
CA SER A 299 -22.34 32.83 16.37
C SER A 299 -21.44 33.11 15.16
N ALA A 300 -21.48 32.24 14.14
CA ALA A 300 -20.60 32.34 12.99
C ALA A 300 -20.86 33.60 12.14
N LEU A 301 -22.13 33.99 11.99
CA LEU A 301 -22.54 35.17 11.21
C LEU A 301 -22.58 36.47 12.03
N ASN A 302 -22.23 36.41 13.32
CA ASN A 302 -22.31 37.54 14.26
C ASN A 302 -23.71 38.19 14.29
N LYS A 303 -24.76 37.36 14.32
CA LYS A 303 -26.18 37.75 14.34
C LYS A 303 -26.86 37.18 15.59
N PRO A 304 -26.72 37.82 16.77
CA PRO A 304 -27.24 37.28 18.03
C PRO A 304 -28.78 37.23 18.06
N GLU A 305 -29.47 38.13 17.35
CA GLU A 305 -30.93 38.22 17.34
C GLU A 305 -31.46 38.52 15.93
N GLY A 306 -32.78 38.39 15.74
CA GLY A 306 -33.47 38.67 14.48
C GLY A 306 -33.41 37.54 13.44
N PRO A 307 -33.88 37.81 12.20
CA PRO A 307 -33.90 36.85 11.10
C PRO A 307 -32.51 36.32 10.75
N LEU A 308 -32.40 35.02 10.46
CA LEU A 308 -31.13 34.36 10.18
C LEU A 308 -31.08 33.89 8.73
N VAL A 309 -31.22 34.87 7.83
CA VAL A 309 -31.20 34.65 6.39
C VAL A 309 -29.78 34.39 5.89
N VAL A 310 -29.62 33.27 5.21
CA VAL A 310 -28.42 32.85 4.48
C VAL A 310 -28.76 32.76 3.00
N HIS A 311 -27.92 33.33 2.15
CA HIS A 311 -28.07 33.25 0.71
C HIS A 311 -27.30 32.04 0.18
N TYR A 312 -27.97 31.05 -0.40
CA TYR A 312 -27.33 29.84 -0.91
C TYR A 312 -28.07 29.32 -2.14
N GLY A 313 -27.36 28.93 -3.20
CA GLY A 313 -27.97 28.39 -4.43
C GLY A 313 -28.97 29.33 -5.12
N GLY A 314 -28.88 30.64 -4.90
CA GLY A 314 -29.84 31.63 -5.43
C GLY A 314 -31.13 31.79 -4.59
N HIS A 315 -31.20 31.15 -3.42
CA HIS A 315 -32.34 31.22 -2.51
C HIS A 315 -31.96 31.89 -1.18
N ASP A 316 -32.94 32.55 -0.58
CA ASP A 316 -32.86 33.15 0.76
C ASP A 316 -33.43 32.15 1.78
N LEU A 317 -32.57 31.62 2.63
CA LEU A 317 -32.90 30.57 3.59
C LEU A 317 -32.90 31.14 5.00
N ASP A 318 -34.07 31.23 5.64
CA ASP A 318 -34.15 31.65 7.03
C ASP A 318 -33.96 30.45 7.97
N LEU A 319 -32.77 30.33 8.54
CA LEU A 319 -32.44 29.25 9.46
C LEU A 319 -33.13 29.42 10.82
N ALA A 320 -33.61 30.63 11.17
CA ALA A 320 -34.31 30.87 12.43
C ALA A 320 -35.82 30.53 12.37
N ALA A 321 -36.32 30.09 11.21
CA ALA A 321 -37.73 29.70 11.01
C ALA A 321 -38.05 28.31 11.60
N THR A 322 -37.71 28.09 12.87
CA THR A 322 -37.97 26.85 13.61
C THR A 322 -39.37 26.87 14.26
N PRO A 323 -40.05 25.72 14.42
CA PRO A 323 -39.63 24.39 13.97
C PRO A 323 -39.71 24.26 12.44
N TRP A 324 -38.77 23.53 11.86
CA TRP A 324 -38.74 23.27 10.42
C TRP A 324 -39.80 22.21 10.03
N PRO A 325 -40.33 22.26 8.78
CA PRO A 325 -41.27 21.26 8.30
C PRO A 325 -40.75 19.83 8.45
N ARG A 326 -41.63 18.93 8.86
CA ARG A 326 -41.38 17.49 9.00
C ARG A 326 -42.29 16.76 8.02
N GLU A 327 -41.72 16.18 6.97
CA GLU A 327 -42.46 15.57 5.86
C GLU A 327 -42.08 14.09 5.70
N ARG A 328 -43.07 13.20 5.59
CA ARG A 328 -42.79 11.78 5.40
C ARG A 328 -42.20 11.55 4.01
N PHE A 329 -41.20 10.67 3.96
CA PHE A 329 -40.50 10.26 2.75
C PHE A 329 -41.46 9.89 1.60
N ALA A 330 -42.48 9.08 1.90
CA ALA A 330 -43.48 8.67 0.91
C ALA A 330 -44.39 9.83 0.45
N ASP A 331 -44.72 10.77 1.35
CA ASP A 331 -45.54 11.92 1.01
C ASP A 331 -44.77 12.89 0.12
N MET A 332 -43.46 13.08 0.36
CA MET A 332 -42.61 13.88 -0.53
C MET A 332 -42.56 13.28 -1.95
N ILE A 333 -42.40 11.95 -2.08
CA ILE A 333 -42.49 11.28 -3.39
C ILE A 333 -43.87 11.50 -4.03
N ALA A 334 -44.95 11.27 -3.28
CA ALA A 334 -46.31 11.39 -3.82
C ALA A 334 -46.65 12.82 -4.25
N ASN A 335 -46.22 13.82 -3.48
CA ASN A 335 -46.48 15.23 -3.77
C ASN A 335 -45.73 15.72 -5.02
N THR A 336 -44.49 15.25 -5.22
CA THR A 336 -43.65 15.67 -6.34
C THR A 336 -43.91 14.87 -7.62
N THR A 337 -44.08 13.56 -7.50
CA THR A 337 -44.17 12.65 -8.66
C THR A 337 -45.60 12.23 -9.01
N GLY A 338 -46.55 12.36 -8.07
CA GLY A 338 -47.91 11.84 -8.19
C GLY A 338 -48.05 10.35 -7.93
N GLU A 339 -46.94 9.61 -7.80
CA GLU A 339 -46.94 8.16 -7.54
C GLU A 339 -46.98 7.89 -6.03
N ARG A 340 -47.93 7.06 -5.60
CA ARG A 340 -48.01 6.60 -4.20
C ARG A 340 -47.28 5.26 -4.08
N MET A 341 -46.17 5.27 -3.37
CA MET A 341 -45.34 4.08 -3.16
C MET A 341 -45.26 3.72 -1.68
N HIS A 342 -45.08 2.44 -1.39
CA HIS A 342 -44.93 1.89 -0.04
C HIS A 342 -43.87 0.79 -0.03
N PRO A 343 -42.98 0.66 0.97
CA PRO A 343 -41.91 -0.34 0.95
C PRO A 343 -42.44 -1.79 0.96
N GLY A 344 -43.61 -2.03 1.57
CA GLY A 344 -44.30 -3.33 1.53
C GLY A 344 -45.11 -3.62 0.27
N MET A 345 -45.10 -2.76 -0.76
CA MET A 345 -45.87 -3.00 -1.97
C MET A 345 -45.27 -4.14 -2.82
N PRO A 346 -46.06 -4.83 -3.68
CA PRO A 346 -45.51 -5.82 -4.59
C PRO A 346 -44.41 -5.24 -5.49
N VAL A 347 -43.30 -5.97 -5.64
CA VAL A 347 -42.14 -5.54 -6.45
C VAL A 347 -42.55 -5.17 -7.89
N ALA A 348 -43.51 -5.89 -8.48
CA ALA A 348 -44.01 -5.59 -9.82
C ALA A 348 -44.70 -4.21 -9.92
N ASP A 349 -45.40 -3.79 -8.86
CA ASP A 349 -46.08 -2.49 -8.82
C ASP A 349 -45.06 -1.36 -8.62
N ALA A 350 -44.04 -1.58 -7.78
CA ALA A 350 -42.94 -0.63 -7.61
C ALA A 350 -42.16 -0.42 -8.91
N ARG A 351 -41.83 -1.50 -9.63
CA ARG A 351 -41.22 -1.45 -10.97
C ARG A 351 -42.06 -0.67 -11.96
N SER A 352 -43.37 -0.94 -11.96
CA SER A 352 -44.32 -0.22 -12.82
C SER A 352 -44.35 1.29 -12.52
N ALA A 353 -44.18 1.70 -11.27
CA ALA A 353 -44.06 3.11 -10.91
C ALA A 353 -42.76 3.73 -11.45
N LEU A 354 -41.61 3.05 -11.32
CA LEU A 354 -40.35 3.52 -11.90
C LEU A 354 -40.39 3.58 -13.43
N ASP A 355 -41.03 2.61 -14.08
CA ASP A 355 -41.24 2.60 -15.54
C ASP A 355 -42.06 3.81 -15.99
N ARG A 356 -43.11 4.19 -15.24
CA ARG A 356 -43.91 5.40 -15.51
C ARG A 356 -43.11 6.69 -15.30
N LEU A 357 -42.18 6.70 -14.34
CA LEU A 357 -41.29 7.82 -14.06
C LEU A 357 -40.04 7.84 -14.95
N GLY A 358 -39.84 6.82 -15.79
CA GLY A 358 -38.68 6.69 -16.67
C GLY A 358 -37.35 6.51 -15.93
N LEU A 359 -37.36 5.88 -14.76
CA LEU A 359 -36.18 5.61 -13.94
C LEU A 359 -35.71 4.16 -14.11
N ALA A 360 -34.39 3.97 -14.19
CA ALA A 360 -33.80 2.64 -14.27
C ALA A 360 -33.79 1.96 -12.89
N TYR A 361 -33.88 0.62 -12.87
CA TYR A 361 -33.76 -0.18 -11.65
C TYR A 361 -33.03 -1.50 -11.90
N GLU A 362 -32.39 -2.03 -10.87
CA GLU A 362 -31.80 -3.36 -10.91
C GLU A 362 -32.82 -4.44 -10.54
N GLN A 363 -32.61 -5.66 -11.06
CA GLN A 363 -33.52 -6.78 -10.81
C GLN A 363 -33.48 -7.29 -9.36
N SER A 364 -32.40 -7.00 -8.65
CA SER A 364 -32.17 -7.37 -7.24
C SER A 364 -32.86 -6.43 -6.24
N TRP A 365 -33.25 -5.22 -6.66
CA TRP A 365 -33.79 -4.22 -5.74
C TRP A 365 -35.18 -4.60 -5.21
N GLY A 366 -35.39 -4.38 -3.91
CA GLY A 366 -36.71 -4.36 -3.30
C GLY A 366 -37.43 -3.02 -3.51
N PRO A 367 -38.71 -2.93 -3.11
CA PRO A 367 -39.50 -1.72 -3.28
C PRO A 367 -38.95 -0.53 -2.48
N GLY A 368 -38.36 -0.76 -1.30
CA GLY A 368 -37.77 0.28 -0.47
C GLY A 368 -36.56 0.94 -1.14
N ARG A 369 -35.67 0.13 -1.72
CA ARG A 369 -34.53 0.63 -2.50
C ARG A 369 -34.99 1.40 -3.74
N MET A 370 -36.02 0.91 -4.45
CA MET A 370 -36.61 1.62 -5.59
C MET A 370 -37.22 2.97 -5.19
N MET A 371 -37.90 3.05 -4.04
CA MET A 371 -38.41 4.32 -3.53
C MET A 371 -37.29 5.31 -3.20
N LYS A 372 -36.16 4.84 -2.63
CA LYS A 372 -34.96 5.67 -2.42
C LYS A 372 -34.44 6.26 -3.72
N GLU A 373 -34.37 5.46 -4.78
CA GLU A 373 -33.95 5.92 -6.10
C GLU A 373 -34.87 7.02 -6.65
N VAL A 374 -36.20 6.86 -6.51
CA VAL A 374 -37.17 7.88 -6.94
C VAL A 374 -36.96 9.19 -6.16
N TYR A 375 -36.75 9.10 -4.86
CA TYR A 375 -36.50 10.27 -4.03
C TYR A 375 -35.22 11.02 -4.44
N ASP A 376 -34.12 10.31 -4.65
CA ASP A 376 -32.82 10.90 -4.99
C ASP A 376 -32.87 11.61 -6.35
N GLU A 377 -33.48 10.97 -7.35
CA GLU A 377 -33.55 11.48 -8.72
C GLU A 377 -34.61 12.56 -8.93
N ARG A 378 -35.71 12.55 -8.16
CA ARG A 378 -36.90 13.38 -8.45
C ARG A 378 -37.32 14.34 -7.34
N VAL A 379 -36.90 14.13 -6.09
CA VAL A 379 -37.46 14.85 -4.94
C VAL A 379 -36.41 15.70 -4.25
N GLN A 380 -35.28 15.11 -3.86
CA GLN A 380 -34.32 15.75 -2.97
C GLN A 380 -33.83 17.12 -3.48
N HIS A 381 -33.55 17.21 -4.78
CA HIS A 381 -32.98 18.40 -5.42
C HIS A 381 -33.94 19.61 -5.44
N ASP A 382 -35.25 19.39 -5.34
CA ASP A 382 -36.28 20.43 -5.40
C ASP A 382 -36.58 21.07 -4.04
N VAL A 383 -36.01 20.51 -2.95
CA VAL A 383 -36.21 21.02 -1.58
C VAL A 383 -35.37 22.27 -1.35
N VAL A 384 -36.03 23.43 -1.21
CA VAL A 384 -35.34 24.72 -1.04
C VAL A 384 -35.01 25.02 0.43
N GLY A 385 -36.03 25.10 1.30
CA GLY A 385 -35.87 25.42 2.72
C GLY A 385 -35.35 24.24 3.55
N PRO A 386 -35.03 24.45 4.84
CA PRO A 386 -34.74 23.35 5.74
C PRO A 386 -36.00 22.49 5.96
N VAL A 387 -35.94 21.21 5.59
CA VAL A 387 -37.04 20.26 5.76
C VAL A 387 -36.48 18.95 6.30
N PHE A 388 -37.09 18.42 7.37
CA PHE A 388 -36.84 17.07 7.84
C PHE A 388 -37.64 16.08 6.99
N CYS A 389 -36.95 15.30 6.17
CA CYS A 389 -37.52 14.13 5.53
C CYS A 389 -37.51 12.98 6.54
N ILE A 390 -38.68 12.44 6.91
CA ILE A 390 -38.82 11.44 7.99
C ILE A 390 -39.38 10.11 7.45
N ASP A 391 -39.16 9.03 8.19
CA ASP A 391 -39.70 7.69 7.95
C ASP A 391 -39.16 7.03 6.67
N TYR A 392 -37.89 6.63 6.71
CA TYR A 392 -37.23 5.95 5.58
C TYR A 392 -37.62 4.47 5.49
N PRO A 393 -37.55 3.85 4.30
CA PRO A 393 -37.76 2.40 4.16
C PRO A 393 -36.75 1.59 4.99
N THR A 394 -37.23 0.50 5.61
CA THR A 394 -36.40 -0.42 6.42
C THR A 394 -35.24 -1.02 5.61
N GLU A 395 -35.48 -1.33 4.33
CA GLU A 395 -34.49 -1.92 3.41
C GLU A 395 -33.18 -1.12 3.30
N VAL A 396 -33.24 0.22 3.43
CA VAL A 396 -32.08 1.11 3.26
C VAL A 396 -31.56 1.70 4.57
N SER A 397 -32.01 1.17 5.72
CA SER A 397 -31.75 1.74 7.04
C SER A 397 -31.41 0.67 8.09
N PRO A 398 -30.29 -0.05 7.94
CA PRO A 398 -29.97 -1.24 8.74
C PRO A 398 -29.68 -0.99 10.23
N LEU A 399 -29.41 0.26 10.61
CA LEU A 399 -29.03 0.67 11.98
C LEU A 399 -30.15 1.44 12.70
N ALA A 400 -31.25 1.74 12.00
CA ALA A 400 -32.38 2.47 12.54
C ALA A 400 -33.43 1.51 13.09
N ARG A 401 -34.12 1.94 14.15
CA ARG A 401 -35.22 1.17 14.75
C ARG A 401 -36.45 1.22 13.86
N VAL A 402 -37.10 0.07 13.73
CA VAL A 402 -38.37 -0.09 13.03
C VAL A 402 -39.41 0.88 13.59
N HIS A 403 -40.20 1.49 12.70
CA HIS A 403 -41.18 2.51 13.06
C HIS A 403 -42.32 1.92 13.90
N ARG A 404 -42.77 2.67 14.91
CA ARG A 404 -43.75 2.22 15.90
C ARG A 404 -45.11 1.83 15.32
N ASP A 405 -45.53 2.46 14.22
CA ASP A 405 -46.84 2.25 13.60
C ASP A 405 -46.79 1.39 12.31
N ASP A 406 -45.64 1.29 11.65
CA ASP A 406 -45.52 0.65 10.34
C ASP A 406 -44.13 -0.01 10.17
N PRO A 407 -44.05 -1.34 10.23
CA PRO A 407 -42.77 -2.03 10.29
C PRO A 407 -41.95 -1.99 8.98
N ASP A 408 -42.57 -1.57 7.88
CA ASP A 408 -41.90 -1.39 6.58
C ASP A 408 -41.06 -0.10 6.51
N TYR A 409 -41.22 0.78 7.51
CA TYR A 409 -40.42 1.99 7.72
C TYR A 409 -39.58 1.92 9.01
N VAL A 410 -38.63 2.84 9.12
CA VAL A 410 -37.83 3.09 10.32
C VAL A 410 -37.99 4.53 10.82
N GLU A 411 -37.79 4.74 12.12
CA GLU A 411 -37.70 6.09 12.71
C GLU A 411 -36.33 6.71 12.39
N ARG A 412 -36.20 7.18 11.15
CA ARG A 412 -35.02 7.87 10.61
C ARG A 412 -35.45 9.18 9.96
N PHE A 413 -34.59 10.19 10.04
CA PHE A 413 -34.73 11.40 9.25
C PHE A 413 -33.42 11.86 8.62
N GLU A 414 -33.55 12.57 7.52
CA GLU A 414 -32.48 13.42 6.97
C GLU A 414 -32.98 14.87 6.95
N LEU A 415 -32.11 15.82 7.30
CA LEU A 415 -32.40 17.24 7.11
C LEU A 415 -31.90 17.65 5.73
N ILE A 416 -32.81 18.07 4.86
CA ILE A 416 -32.47 18.61 3.55
C ILE A 416 -32.52 20.12 3.59
N VAL A 417 -31.48 20.77 3.08
CA VAL A 417 -31.40 22.24 2.95
C VAL A 417 -30.84 22.55 1.57
N ALA A 418 -31.55 23.36 0.78
CA ALA A 418 -31.14 23.75 -0.58
C ALA A 418 -30.70 22.56 -1.47
N GLY A 419 -31.49 21.48 -1.44
CA GLY A 419 -31.32 20.32 -2.29
C GLY A 419 -30.23 19.34 -1.87
N PHE A 420 -29.62 19.51 -0.68
CA PHE A 420 -28.64 18.56 -0.15
C PHE A 420 -28.88 18.21 1.32
N GLU A 421 -28.49 17.00 1.67
CA GLU A 421 -28.53 16.43 3.02
C GLU A 421 -27.48 17.10 3.94
N LEU A 422 -27.94 17.70 5.04
CA LEU A 422 -27.12 18.33 6.06
C LEU A 422 -26.84 17.40 7.25
N CYS A 423 -27.82 16.58 7.63
CA CYS A 423 -27.69 15.58 8.68
C CYS A 423 -28.53 14.34 8.41
N ASN A 424 -28.17 13.24 9.08
CA ASN A 424 -28.90 11.98 9.13
C ASN A 424 -28.98 11.53 10.60
N ALA A 425 -30.14 11.07 11.04
CA ALA A 425 -30.40 10.75 12.43
C ALA A 425 -31.53 9.73 12.57
N TYR A 426 -31.55 8.97 13.65
CA TYR A 426 -32.54 7.93 13.87
C TYR A 426 -32.74 7.59 15.35
N SER A 427 -33.89 6.97 15.63
CA SER A 427 -34.09 6.17 16.83
C SER A 427 -33.26 4.91 16.67
N GLU A 428 -32.36 4.64 17.60
CA GLU A 428 -31.32 3.64 17.42
C GLU A 428 -31.83 2.21 17.51
N GLN A 429 -31.38 1.36 16.59
CA GLN A 429 -31.59 -0.08 16.70
C GLN A 429 -30.79 -0.63 17.88
N ASN A 430 -31.52 -1.00 18.94
CA ASN A 430 -30.95 -1.52 20.17
C ASN A 430 -31.28 -3.00 20.42
N ASP A 431 -32.00 -3.66 19.51
CA ASP A 431 -32.22 -5.11 19.54
C ASP A 431 -31.01 -5.86 18.94
N PRO A 432 -30.23 -6.61 19.75
CA PRO A 432 -29.06 -7.34 19.26
C PRO A 432 -29.39 -8.42 18.23
N VAL A 433 -30.60 -9.04 18.29
CA VAL A 433 -31.02 -10.09 17.36
C VAL A 433 -31.33 -9.49 16.00
N ALA A 434 -32.09 -8.39 15.98
CA ALA A 434 -32.39 -7.66 14.76
C ALA A 434 -31.10 -7.08 14.13
N GLN A 435 -30.20 -6.55 14.95
CA GLN A 435 -28.94 -5.98 14.47
C GLN A 435 -28.02 -7.05 13.84
N LEU A 436 -27.92 -8.25 14.45
CA LEU A 436 -27.16 -9.35 13.88
C LEU A 436 -27.73 -9.83 12.55
N ALA A 437 -29.06 -9.85 12.42
CA ALA A 437 -29.73 -10.18 11.16
C ALA A 437 -29.40 -9.14 10.07
N ALA A 438 -29.46 -7.84 10.40
CA ALA A 438 -29.10 -6.76 9.48
C ALA A 438 -27.64 -6.87 9.00
N PHE A 439 -26.67 -7.07 9.91
CA PHE A 439 -25.26 -7.29 9.54
C PHE A 439 -25.05 -8.55 8.70
N THR A 440 -25.85 -9.59 8.93
CA THR A 440 -25.76 -10.81 8.12
C THR A 440 -26.20 -10.56 6.68
N GLU A 441 -27.21 -9.72 6.46
CA GLU A 441 -27.62 -9.31 5.11
C GLU A 441 -26.59 -8.40 4.44
N GLU A 442 -26.00 -7.45 5.15
CA GLU A 442 -24.90 -6.63 4.61
C GLU A 442 -23.70 -7.48 4.22
N ALA A 443 -23.29 -8.44 5.06
CA ALA A 443 -22.20 -9.34 4.74
C ALA A 443 -22.50 -10.25 3.53
N LYS A 444 -23.76 -10.64 3.32
CA LYS A 444 -24.20 -11.35 2.10
C LYS A 444 -24.12 -10.45 0.87
N ALA A 445 -24.55 -9.19 0.96
CA ALA A 445 -24.44 -8.21 -0.12
C ALA A 445 -22.97 -7.99 -0.51
N LYS A 446 -22.09 -7.88 0.50
CA LYS A 446 -20.63 -7.79 0.30
C LYS A 446 -20.06 -9.01 -0.42
N ALA A 447 -20.43 -10.22 0.02
CA ALA A 447 -20.05 -11.46 -0.66
C ALA A 447 -20.61 -11.58 -2.09
N GLY A 448 -21.75 -10.92 -2.36
CA GLY A 448 -22.36 -10.75 -3.67
C GLY A 448 -21.66 -9.74 -4.59
N GLY A 449 -20.68 -9.00 -4.09
CA GLY A 449 -19.86 -8.06 -4.86
C GLY A 449 -20.10 -6.58 -4.57
N ASP A 450 -20.90 -6.23 -3.56
CA ASP A 450 -21.07 -4.84 -3.12
C ASP A 450 -19.87 -4.38 -2.26
N PRO A 451 -19.04 -3.42 -2.73
CA PRO A 451 -17.87 -2.95 -1.99
C PRO A 451 -18.20 -2.00 -0.83
N GLU A 452 -19.43 -1.48 -0.74
CA GLU A 452 -19.85 -0.51 0.29
C GLU A 452 -20.53 -1.16 1.48
N ALA A 453 -21.01 -2.41 1.32
CA ALA A 453 -21.63 -3.18 2.37
C ALA A 453 -20.67 -3.52 3.53
N GLY A 454 -21.21 -3.46 4.76
CA GLY A 454 -20.48 -3.66 6.01
C GLY A 454 -20.07 -5.11 6.29
N ASP A 455 -19.17 -5.28 7.26
CA ASP A 455 -18.83 -6.58 7.85
C ASP A 455 -19.65 -6.86 9.12
N ILE A 456 -19.71 -8.11 9.55
CA ILE A 456 -20.38 -8.47 10.82
C ILE A 456 -19.49 -8.06 12.01
N ASP A 457 -19.89 -7.00 12.73
CA ASP A 457 -19.25 -6.62 13.99
C ASP A 457 -19.86 -7.38 15.18
N LEU A 458 -19.31 -8.57 15.45
CA LEU A 458 -19.72 -9.40 16.59
C LEU A 458 -19.42 -8.75 17.94
N ASP A 459 -18.46 -7.81 18.01
CA ASP A 459 -18.18 -7.11 19.26
C ASP A 459 -19.25 -6.08 19.60
N TYR A 460 -19.72 -5.35 18.57
CA TYR A 460 -20.85 -4.45 18.71
C TYR A 460 -22.13 -5.19 19.10
N VAL A 461 -22.41 -6.35 18.48
CA VAL A 461 -23.55 -7.20 18.87
C VAL A 461 -23.43 -7.63 20.33
N ARG A 462 -22.26 -8.08 20.79
CA ARG A 462 -22.02 -8.40 22.21
C ARG A 462 -22.25 -7.22 23.15
N ALA A 463 -21.91 -5.99 22.71
CA ALA A 463 -22.21 -4.80 23.49
C ALA A 463 -23.72 -4.56 23.60
N LEU A 464 -24.47 -4.70 22.50
CA LEU A 464 -25.93 -4.60 22.52
C LEU A 464 -26.59 -5.69 23.39
N GLU A 465 -26.01 -6.89 23.45
CA GLU A 465 -26.45 -7.97 24.36
C GLU A 465 -26.28 -7.62 25.85
N GLN A 466 -25.41 -6.66 26.20
CA GLN A 466 -25.34 -6.11 27.56
C GLN A 466 -26.48 -5.12 27.87
N GLY A 467 -27.25 -4.74 26.85
CA GLY A 467 -28.40 -3.84 26.94
C GLY A 467 -28.02 -2.40 26.59
N MET A 468 -28.37 -1.96 25.39
CA MET A 468 -28.37 -0.53 25.04
C MET A 468 -29.76 0.07 25.33
N PRO A 469 -29.87 1.17 26.10
CA PRO A 469 -31.15 1.85 26.30
C PRO A 469 -31.72 2.38 24.97
N CYS A 470 -33.00 2.74 24.94
CA CYS A 470 -33.53 3.53 23.82
C CYS A 470 -32.66 4.78 23.67
N THR A 471 -32.24 5.08 22.45
CA THR A 471 -31.24 6.11 22.18
C THR A 471 -31.63 6.82 20.90
N GLY A 472 -31.46 8.13 20.85
CA GLY A 472 -31.47 8.91 19.61
C GLY A 472 -30.03 9.20 19.21
N GLY A 473 -29.69 8.98 17.94
CA GLY A 473 -28.40 9.33 17.40
C GLY A 473 -28.51 10.24 16.19
N LEU A 474 -27.45 11.02 15.99
CA LEU A 474 -27.39 12.11 15.04
C LEU A 474 -26.00 12.17 14.41
N GLY A 475 -25.92 12.27 13.09
CA GLY A 475 -24.72 12.60 12.33
C GLY A 475 -24.89 13.88 11.50
N ILE A 476 -23.97 14.85 11.62
CA ILE A 476 -23.95 16.11 10.86
C ILE A 476 -22.65 16.24 10.09
N GLY A 477 -22.74 16.51 8.78
CA GLY A 477 -21.62 16.94 7.97
C GLY A 477 -21.22 18.38 8.28
N ILE A 478 -20.20 18.59 9.13
CA ILE A 478 -19.76 19.94 9.54
C ILE A 478 -19.29 20.76 8.33
N ASP A 479 -18.63 20.13 7.36
CA ASP A 479 -18.21 20.83 6.15
C ASP A 479 -19.41 21.36 5.33
N ARG A 480 -20.49 20.58 5.21
CA ARG A 480 -21.72 20.99 4.52
C ARG A 480 -22.44 22.12 5.28
N LEU A 481 -22.46 22.07 6.61
CA LEU A 481 -22.96 23.19 7.42
C LEU A 481 -22.18 24.48 7.17
N VAL A 482 -20.85 24.39 7.14
CA VAL A 482 -20.01 25.57 6.89
C VAL A 482 -20.18 26.07 5.46
N MET A 483 -20.37 25.20 4.46
CA MET A 483 -20.70 25.60 3.08
C MET A 483 -21.96 26.45 3.03
N LEU A 484 -23.02 25.99 3.72
CA LEU A 484 -24.27 26.73 3.86
C LEU A 484 -24.03 28.10 4.50
N LEU A 485 -23.46 28.14 5.72
CA LEU A 485 -23.24 29.39 6.46
C LEU A 485 -22.31 30.37 5.74
N ALA A 486 -21.31 29.86 5.03
CA ALA A 486 -20.37 30.66 4.27
C ALA A 486 -20.84 30.96 2.84
N SER A 487 -22.04 30.52 2.43
CA SER A 487 -22.59 30.75 1.09
C SER A 487 -21.63 30.33 -0.02
N VAL A 488 -21.09 29.11 0.05
CA VAL A 488 -20.16 28.56 -0.95
C VAL A 488 -20.61 27.19 -1.45
N ASP A 489 -20.59 27.00 -2.77
CA ASP A 489 -21.13 25.79 -3.40
C ASP A 489 -20.13 24.62 -3.46
N SER A 490 -18.91 24.80 -2.93
CA SER A 490 -17.87 23.77 -2.92
C SER A 490 -17.27 23.52 -1.54
N ILE A 491 -17.22 22.25 -1.14
CA ILE A 491 -16.54 21.75 0.06
C ILE A 491 -15.05 22.15 0.07
N ARG A 492 -14.44 22.29 -1.11
CA ARG A 492 -13.03 22.68 -1.26
C ARG A 492 -12.75 24.12 -0.80
N GLU A 493 -13.76 24.98 -0.72
CA GLU A 493 -13.62 26.34 -0.17
C GLU A 493 -13.59 26.35 1.37
N VAL A 494 -14.25 25.37 2.01
CA VAL A 494 -14.37 25.31 3.48
C VAL A 494 -13.38 24.35 4.14
N VAL A 495 -12.58 23.65 3.33
CA VAL A 495 -11.43 22.84 3.76
C VAL A 495 -10.15 23.59 3.42
N LEU A 496 -9.26 23.77 4.41
CA LEU A 496 -8.01 24.53 4.21
C LEU A 496 -7.15 23.89 3.11
N PHE A 497 -6.99 22.57 3.19
CA PHE A 497 -6.18 21.78 2.28
C PHE A 497 -7.03 20.61 1.75
N PRO A 498 -7.92 20.85 0.77
CA PRO A 498 -8.74 19.79 0.20
C PRO A 498 -7.86 18.77 -0.53
N THR A 499 -8.33 17.53 -0.66
CA THR A 499 -7.60 16.54 -1.46
C THR A 499 -7.69 16.95 -2.92
N LEU A 500 -6.54 17.21 -3.53
CA LEU A 500 -6.44 17.53 -4.95
C LEU A 500 -5.71 16.40 -5.67
N ARG A 501 -5.94 16.32 -6.98
CA ARG A 501 -5.06 15.51 -7.82
C ARG A 501 -3.63 16.06 -7.67
N PRO A 502 -2.65 15.20 -7.40
CA PRO A 502 -1.26 15.62 -7.35
C PRO A 502 -0.86 16.34 -8.66
N GLU A 503 -0.09 17.44 -8.57
CA GLU A 503 0.53 18.09 -9.75
C GLU A 503 1.46 17.12 -10.49
N PHE A 504 2.01 16.17 -9.73
CA PHE A 504 2.87 15.11 -10.20
C PHE A 504 2.27 13.79 -9.75
N THR A 505 2.06 12.86 -10.66
CA THR A 505 1.67 11.49 -10.31
C THR A 505 2.63 10.98 -9.24
N PRO A 506 2.17 10.63 -8.02
CA PRO A 506 3.02 10.03 -7.02
C PRO A 506 3.68 8.80 -7.65
N PRO A 507 4.97 8.53 -7.38
CA PRO A 507 5.63 7.31 -7.85
C PRO A 507 4.75 6.09 -7.56
N ASP A 508 4.51 5.24 -8.57
CA ASP A 508 3.52 4.17 -8.45
C ASP A 508 3.89 3.14 -7.38
N GLY A 509 2.95 2.85 -6.50
CA GLY A 509 3.07 1.81 -5.49
C GLY A 509 3.37 2.39 -4.12
N GLY A 510 2.57 2.01 -3.16
CA GLY A 510 2.91 2.16 -1.77
C GLY A 510 2.20 1.12 -0.94
N PRO A 511 2.89 0.07 -0.43
CA PRO A 511 2.40 -0.57 0.75
C PRO A 511 2.43 0.43 1.90
N ARG A 512 1.45 0.23 2.76
CA ARG A 512 1.14 0.95 3.98
C ARG A 512 2.41 1.08 4.86
N GLY A 513 2.74 2.31 5.27
CA GLY A 513 3.71 2.62 6.34
C GLY A 513 5.22 2.49 6.05
N ALA A 514 5.85 3.42 5.33
CA ALA A 514 7.31 3.73 5.40
C ALA A 514 7.61 5.09 4.72
N PRO A 515 8.70 5.80 5.09
CA PRO A 515 8.75 7.27 5.16
C PRO A 515 8.70 7.95 3.80
N ARG A 516 7.89 9.02 3.72
CA ARG A 516 7.89 9.95 2.58
C ARG A 516 9.29 10.57 2.47
N ALA A 517 9.80 10.77 1.25
CA ALA A 517 10.96 11.61 1.02
C ALA A 517 10.66 12.98 1.64
N VAL A 518 11.34 13.31 2.72
CA VAL A 518 11.37 14.67 3.25
C VAL A 518 11.96 15.49 2.12
N VAL A 519 11.17 16.43 1.57
CA VAL A 519 11.73 17.50 0.74
C VAL A 519 12.91 18.04 1.54
N PRO A 520 14.16 17.96 1.04
CA PRO A 520 15.30 18.39 1.82
C PRO A 520 15.00 19.82 2.28
N PRO A 521 15.03 20.11 3.59
CA PRO A 521 14.90 21.49 4.03
C PRO A 521 15.94 22.30 3.25
N THR A 522 15.58 23.53 2.88
CA THR A 522 16.48 24.47 2.22
C THR A 522 17.89 24.33 2.81
N PRO A 523 18.91 23.97 2.00
CA PRO A 523 20.25 23.76 2.54
C PRO A 523 20.65 24.99 3.34
N LEU A 524 21.02 24.80 4.60
CA LEU A 524 21.71 25.86 5.32
C LEU A 524 23.00 26.16 4.56
N PRO A 525 23.42 27.43 4.47
CA PRO A 525 24.65 27.80 3.79
C PRO A 525 25.82 26.93 4.29
N ALA A 526 26.65 26.47 3.35
CA ALA A 526 27.75 25.53 3.61
C ALA A 526 28.90 26.13 4.45
N ASP A 527 28.81 27.41 4.83
CA ASP A 527 29.81 28.07 5.64
C ASP A 527 29.41 28.00 7.12
N GLY A 528 30.20 27.24 7.88
CA GLY A 528 29.99 27.02 9.30
C GLY A 528 29.77 28.33 10.06
N ILE A 529 28.73 28.36 10.89
CA ILE A 529 28.59 29.38 11.93
C ILE A 529 29.86 29.28 12.81
N PRO A 530 30.69 30.33 12.93
CA PRO A 530 31.79 30.31 13.87
C PRO A 530 31.21 30.11 15.27
N ALA A 531 31.56 29.00 15.90
CA ALA A 531 31.17 28.70 17.26
C ALA A 531 31.73 29.78 18.20
N GLN A 532 30.90 30.76 18.57
CA GLN A 532 31.20 31.55 19.76
C GLN A 532 31.00 30.65 20.97
N PRO A 533 31.99 30.52 21.88
CA PRO A 533 31.81 29.77 23.11
C PRO A 533 30.72 30.44 23.94
N LEU A 534 29.59 29.75 24.10
CA LEU A 534 28.58 30.10 25.10
C LEU A 534 29.19 29.93 26.49
N ALA A 535 29.57 31.06 27.10
CA ALA A 535 29.82 31.11 28.53
C ALA A 535 28.49 30.86 29.24
N MET A 536 28.35 29.68 29.83
CA MET A 536 27.19 29.32 30.66
C MET A 536 27.12 30.27 31.87
N PRO A 537 26.01 30.98 32.11
CA PRO A 537 25.83 31.69 33.38
C PRO A 537 25.75 30.67 34.52
N SER A 538 26.51 30.92 35.58
CA SER A 538 26.51 30.15 36.84
C SER A 538 25.08 30.03 37.38
N PRO A 539 24.67 28.86 37.92
CA PRO A 539 23.36 28.73 38.54
C PRO A 539 23.29 29.62 39.79
N ALA A 540 22.30 30.50 39.85
CA ALA A 540 21.92 31.17 41.09
C ALA A 540 21.27 30.15 42.03
N GLU A 541 21.71 30.16 43.28
CA GLU A 541 21.18 29.35 44.38
C GLU A 541 19.67 29.60 44.60
N PRO A 542 18.85 28.54 44.75
CA PRO A 542 17.61 28.63 45.51
C PRO A 542 17.89 28.36 46.99
N ALA A 543 17.37 29.25 47.83
CA ALA A 543 17.50 29.26 49.27
C ALA A 543 17.02 27.97 49.97
N HIS A 544 17.71 27.64 51.05
CA HIS A 544 17.41 26.58 52.01
C HIS A 544 15.96 26.54 52.52
N ALA A 545 15.41 25.33 52.63
CA ALA A 545 14.50 24.93 53.72
C ALA A 545 14.74 23.45 54.03
N GLY A 546 14.86 23.13 55.33
CA GLY A 546 15.52 21.93 55.86
C GLY A 546 14.69 20.65 56.00
N ALA A 547 15.41 19.63 56.51
CA ALA A 547 14.99 18.34 57.11
C ALA A 547 14.63 17.20 56.15
N GLY A 548 15.13 15.96 56.28
CA GLY A 548 16.09 15.34 57.19
C GLY A 548 16.04 13.80 57.01
N ALA A 549 17.19 13.14 57.19
CA ALA A 549 17.40 11.68 57.45
C ALA A 549 16.98 10.67 56.34
N THR A 550 17.65 9.55 56.03
CA THR A 550 18.84 8.84 56.54
C THR A 550 19.21 7.68 55.58
N SER A 551 20.52 7.38 55.49
CA SER A 551 21.16 6.06 55.22
C SER A 551 20.96 5.40 53.84
N SER A 552 21.92 4.69 53.22
CA SER A 552 23.35 4.45 53.47
C SER A 552 23.95 3.71 52.26
N ARG A 553 25.21 4.05 51.95
CA ARG A 553 26.30 3.19 51.46
C ARG A 553 26.17 2.44 50.11
N ALA A 554 26.89 3.00 49.14
CA ALA A 554 27.78 2.31 48.18
C ALA A 554 28.96 1.61 48.94
N PRO A 555 30.01 0.98 48.32
CA PRO A 555 30.36 0.99 46.89
C PRO A 555 31.04 -0.28 46.27
N ALA A 556 31.09 -0.26 44.94
CA ALA A 556 32.23 -0.44 44.00
C ALA A 556 33.35 -1.50 44.14
N ALA A 557 33.87 -1.79 42.93
CA ALA A 557 35.24 -2.14 42.53
C ALA A 557 35.62 -3.64 42.67
N ALA A 558 36.50 -4.24 41.87
CA ALA A 558 37.19 -4.03 40.59
C ALA A 558 38.12 -5.28 40.43
N VAL A 559 39.07 -5.25 39.48
CA VAL A 559 40.38 -5.95 39.51
C VAL A 559 40.53 -7.22 38.64
N THR A 560 41.06 -6.99 37.43
CA THR A 560 42.27 -7.54 36.77
C THR A 560 42.77 -8.98 37.01
N GLY A 561 43.10 -9.67 35.91
CA GLY A 561 44.51 -9.94 35.52
C GLY A 561 45.15 -11.34 35.73
N SER A 562 45.59 -11.92 34.60
CA SER A 562 46.91 -12.58 34.37
C SER A 562 47.11 -14.13 34.41
N ALA A 563 47.54 -14.64 33.23
CA ALA A 563 48.64 -15.57 32.90
C ALA A 563 48.66 -17.09 33.26
N ALA A 564 48.96 -17.94 32.24
CA ALA A 564 50.21 -18.74 32.08
C ALA A 564 50.19 -19.65 30.81
N VAL A 565 51.13 -19.52 29.85
CA VAL A 565 52.36 -20.33 29.52
C VAL A 565 52.07 -21.79 29.08
N THR A 566 52.44 -22.33 27.90
CA THR A 566 53.74 -22.82 27.35
C THR A 566 53.48 -23.41 25.93
N GLY A 567 54.33 -23.48 24.89
CA GLY A 567 55.75 -23.20 24.66
C GLY A 567 56.21 -23.69 23.25
N GLY A 568 57.38 -23.21 22.78
CA GLY A 568 58.27 -23.81 21.74
C GLY A 568 58.00 -23.44 20.27
N ALA A 569 58.67 -22.44 19.65
CA ALA A 569 60.01 -22.43 19.01
C ALA A 569 60.12 -23.39 17.78
N VAL A 570 60.59 -22.99 16.58
CA VAL A 570 61.96 -22.55 16.25
C VAL A 570 62.01 -21.85 14.86
N ALA A 571 62.86 -20.81 14.77
CA ALA A 571 63.70 -20.23 13.68
C ALA A 571 63.45 -20.58 12.19
N GLY A 572 63.70 -19.70 11.21
CA GLY A 572 64.37 -18.39 11.18
C GLY A 572 64.72 -18.01 9.72
N GLY A 573 65.31 -16.82 9.52
CA GLY A 573 66.24 -16.59 8.40
C GLY A 573 65.75 -15.73 7.23
N ALA A 574 66.17 -14.46 7.27
CA ALA A 574 66.09 -13.40 6.26
C ALA A 574 66.52 -13.73 4.82
N GLY A 575 65.91 -13.02 3.86
CA GLY A 575 66.68 -12.15 2.95
C GLY A 575 66.70 -12.45 1.44
N VAL A 576 66.15 -11.49 0.69
CA VAL A 576 66.65 -10.94 -0.60
C VAL A 576 66.21 -11.59 -1.94
N ALA A 577 65.27 -10.87 -2.57
CA ALA A 577 65.21 -10.37 -3.96
C ALA A 577 64.99 -11.25 -5.21
N THR A 578 64.18 -10.64 -6.08
CA THR A 578 64.04 -10.75 -7.56
C THR A 578 63.19 -11.86 -8.17
N GLY A 579 62.26 -11.44 -9.04
CA GLY A 579 61.95 -12.14 -10.29
C GLY A 579 60.63 -12.90 -10.36
N GLY A 580 59.60 -12.23 -10.88
CA GLY A 580 58.71 -12.68 -11.94
C GLY A 580 58.22 -14.15 -12.05
N VAL A 581 56.88 -14.23 -12.05
CA VAL A 581 55.98 -15.03 -12.92
C VAL A 581 55.67 -16.49 -12.55
N VAL A 582 54.34 -16.75 -12.54
CA VAL A 582 53.57 -17.97 -12.88
C VAL A 582 52.98 -18.82 -11.73
N ALA A 583 51.64 -18.86 -11.78
CA ALA A 583 50.67 -19.90 -11.43
C ALA A 583 50.58 -20.44 -9.99
N ALA A 584 49.48 -20.04 -9.35
CA ALA A 584 48.91 -20.65 -8.16
C ALA A 584 48.17 -21.95 -8.52
N GLY A 585 48.50 -23.02 -7.80
CA GLY A 585 47.70 -24.22 -7.67
C GLY A 585 47.24 -24.37 -6.22
N GLY A 586 46.00 -24.83 -6.05
CA GLY A 586 45.38 -25.24 -4.80
C GLY A 586 43.87 -25.26 -5.03
N GLY A 587 43.17 -26.38 -5.09
CA GLY A 587 43.38 -27.67 -4.47
C GLY A 587 42.12 -28.00 -3.68
N ALA A 588 41.06 -28.44 -4.37
CA ALA A 588 39.83 -28.93 -3.74
C ALA A 588 39.36 -30.22 -4.43
N GLY A 589 39.30 -31.30 -3.65
CA GLY A 589 38.44 -32.47 -3.81
C GLY A 589 38.36 -33.13 -5.19
N THR A 590 39.24 -34.10 -5.44
CA THR A 590 39.20 -35.04 -6.57
C THR A 590 37.89 -35.83 -6.65
N VAL A 591 37.08 -35.58 -7.68
CA VAL A 591 36.18 -36.58 -8.30
C VAL A 591 36.93 -37.15 -9.51
N ALA A 592 37.07 -38.48 -9.57
CA ALA A 592 37.90 -39.15 -10.57
C ALA A 592 37.40 -38.89 -12.02
N PRO A 593 38.30 -38.66 -13.00
CA PRO A 593 37.90 -38.50 -14.39
C PRO A 593 37.51 -39.85 -14.99
N LEU A 594 36.27 -39.97 -15.46
CA LEU A 594 35.83 -41.09 -16.30
C LEU A 594 36.53 -40.97 -17.67
N ARG A 595 37.07 -42.10 -18.14
CA ARG A 595 37.80 -42.22 -19.41
C ARG A 595 36.94 -41.75 -20.58
N SER A 596 37.49 -40.83 -21.38
CA SER A 596 36.96 -40.43 -22.69
C SER A 596 36.94 -41.63 -23.63
N GLY A 597 35.76 -42.05 -24.10
CA GLY A 597 35.69 -43.14 -25.09
C GLY A 597 34.31 -43.65 -25.50
N ASP A 598 33.25 -43.40 -24.73
CA ASP A 598 31.92 -43.91 -25.10
C ASP A 598 31.04 -42.82 -25.68
N ALA A 599 30.61 -43.03 -26.93
CA ALA A 599 29.61 -42.22 -27.60
C ALA A 599 28.36 -42.10 -26.70
N VAL A 600 27.96 -40.87 -26.38
CA VAL A 600 26.74 -40.58 -25.63
C VAL A 600 25.57 -41.14 -26.42
N ALA A 601 24.96 -42.21 -25.91
CA ALA A 601 23.74 -42.77 -26.45
C ALA A 601 22.66 -41.68 -26.49
N PRO A 602 21.77 -41.67 -27.50
CA PRO A 602 20.66 -40.72 -27.54
C PRO A 602 19.87 -40.78 -26.22
N PRO A 603 19.39 -39.63 -25.70
CA PRO A 603 18.68 -39.60 -24.44
C PRO A 603 17.50 -40.57 -24.49
N PRO A 604 17.25 -41.33 -23.41
CA PRO A 604 16.17 -42.30 -23.39
C PRO A 604 14.83 -41.58 -23.68
N PRO A 605 13.89 -42.24 -24.38
CA PRO A 605 12.57 -41.69 -24.59
C PRO A 605 11.96 -41.31 -23.24
N VAL A 606 11.32 -40.13 -23.18
CA VAL A 606 10.65 -39.59 -21.98
C VAL A 606 9.87 -40.71 -21.31
N GLU A 607 10.34 -41.17 -20.15
CA GLU A 607 9.68 -42.28 -19.47
C GLU A 607 8.21 -41.90 -19.24
N PRO A 608 7.26 -42.79 -19.60
CA PRO A 608 5.87 -42.56 -19.28
C PRO A 608 5.78 -42.37 -17.78
N GLU A 609 5.06 -41.33 -17.35
CA GLU A 609 4.79 -41.03 -15.94
C GLU A 609 4.69 -42.32 -15.13
N HIS A 610 5.35 -42.40 -13.97
CA HIS A 610 5.19 -43.52 -13.05
C HIS A 610 3.73 -43.59 -12.56
N ARG A 611 2.85 -44.16 -13.39
CA ARG A 611 1.42 -44.33 -13.14
C ARG A 611 1.23 -45.04 -11.80
N GLY A 612 2.12 -45.97 -11.47
CA GLY A 612 2.22 -46.62 -10.16
C GLY A 612 2.33 -45.63 -9.00
N VAL A 613 3.30 -44.71 -9.01
CA VAL A 613 3.46 -43.69 -7.95
C VAL A 613 2.22 -42.80 -7.84
N ARG A 614 1.62 -42.41 -8.98
CA ARG A 614 0.41 -41.57 -9.00
C ARG A 614 -0.79 -42.29 -8.39
N ILE A 615 -1.01 -43.55 -8.78
CA ILE A 615 -2.09 -44.37 -8.24
C ILE A 615 -1.88 -44.57 -6.74
N VAL A 616 -0.66 -44.85 -6.30
CA VAL A 616 -0.33 -45.01 -4.87
C VAL A 616 -0.56 -43.71 -4.09
N ALA A 617 -0.15 -42.56 -4.61
CA ALA A 617 -0.41 -41.27 -3.99
C ALA A 617 -1.92 -41.00 -3.85
N TRP A 618 -2.70 -41.28 -4.90
CA TRP A 618 -4.15 -41.09 -4.89
C TRP A 618 -4.85 -42.04 -3.93
N LEU A 619 -4.47 -43.32 -3.92
CA LEU A 619 -4.96 -44.31 -2.97
C LEU A 619 -4.54 -43.97 -1.53
N THR A 620 -3.38 -43.32 -1.34
CA THR A 620 -2.94 -42.83 -0.02
C THR A 620 -3.84 -41.70 0.48
N ALA A 621 -4.16 -40.73 -0.37
CA ALA A 621 -5.13 -39.68 -0.02
C ALA A 621 -6.53 -40.26 0.26
N LEU A 622 -6.99 -41.19 -0.58
CA LEU A 622 -8.27 -41.86 -0.41
C LEU A 622 -8.32 -42.68 0.89
N SER A 623 -7.25 -43.40 1.22
CA SER A 623 -7.15 -44.14 2.48
C SER A 623 -7.18 -43.20 3.69
N GLY A 624 -6.50 -42.06 3.61
CA GLY A 624 -6.56 -41.04 4.65
C GLY A 624 -7.98 -40.47 4.83
N LEU A 625 -8.68 -40.19 3.73
CA LEU A 625 -10.08 -39.73 3.76
C LEU A 625 -11.02 -40.79 4.34
N LEU A 626 -10.85 -42.06 3.97
CA LEU A 626 -11.64 -43.17 4.51
C LEU A 626 -11.45 -43.33 6.03
N GLN A 627 -10.24 -43.12 6.53
CA GLN A 627 -9.97 -43.12 7.97
C GLN A 627 -10.72 -41.98 8.69
N LEU A 628 -10.77 -40.78 8.11
CA LEU A 628 -11.56 -39.65 8.64
C LEU A 628 -13.08 -39.89 8.58
N ILE A 629 -13.58 -40.51 7.51
CA ILE A 629 -15.00 -40.82 7.36
C ILE A 629 -15.42 -41.91 8.36
N SER A 630 -14.54 -42.88 8.64
CA SER A 630 -14.80 -43.97 9.59
C SER A 630 -14.95 -43.50 11.05
N THR A 631 -14.52 -42.27 11.34
CA THR A 631 -14.65 -41.63 12.66
C THR A 631 -15.89 -40.76 12.79
N LEU A 632 -16.70 -40.59 11.72
CA LEU A 632 -17.95 -39.86 11.79
C LEU A 632 -19.00 -40.64 12.61
N PRO A 633 -19.67 -40.02 13.60
CA PRO A 633 -20.64 -40.69 14.48
C PRO A 633 -21.74 -41.45 13.73
N VAL A 634 -22.23 -40.88 12.63
CA VAL A 634 -23.30 -41.45 11.78
C VAL A 634 -22.84 -42.71 11.03
N VAL A 635 -21.57 -42.77 10.63
CA VAL A 635 -20.98 -43.93 9.92
C VAL A 635 -20.61 -45.01 10.93
N HIS A 636 -20.09 -44.61 12.09
CA HIS A 636 -19.77 -45.50 13.20
C HIS A 636 -21.03 -46.23 13.72
N ALA A 637 -22.15 -45.51 13.91
CA ALA A 637 -23.42 -46.09 14.34
C ALA A 637 -24.03 -47.09 13.33
N ARG A 638 -23.73 -46.95 12.03
CA ARG A 638 -24.21 -47.86 10.97
C ARG A 638 -23.34 -49.11 10.78
N LEU A 639 -22.14 -49.15 11.36
CA LEU A 639 -21.22 -50.29 11.24
C LEU A 639 -21.42 -51.36 12.32
N GLY A 640 -22.45 -51.22 13.17
CA GLY A 640 -22.92 -52.22 14.13
C GLY A 640 -22.11 -52.27 15.43
N PRO A 641 -22.73 -52.70 16.55
CA PRO A 641 -22.02 -52.87 17.82
C PRO A 641 -21.05 -54.04 17.69
N THR A 642 -19.75 -53.77 17.76
CA THR A 642 -18.74 -54.81 17.92
C THR A 642 -18.67 -55.19 19.39
N GLU A 643 -19.65 -55.98 19.84
CA GLU A 643 -19.53 -56.74 21.09
C GLU A 643 -18.40 -57.76 20.92
N GLY A 644 -17.18 -57.39 21.34
CA GLY A 644 -16.06 -58.34 21.40
C GLY A 644 -14.65 -57.81 21.10
N ALA A 645 -14.27 -56.62 21.54
CA ALA A 645 -12.86 -56.21 21.53
C ALA A 645 -12.24 -56.41 22.92
N LEU A 646 -11.25 -57.31 23.01
CA LEU A 646 -10.42 -57.58 24.19
C LEU A 646 -9.65 -56.32 24.61
N GLY A 647 -10.16 -55.58 25.60
CA GLY A 647 -9.38 -54.51 26.26
C GLY A 647 -10.22 -53.51 27.03
N PRO A 648 -9.63 -52.71 27.93
CA PRO A 648 -10.34 -51.69 28.68
C PRO A 648 -10.85 -50.56 27.76
N LEU A 649 -11.91 -49.86 28.19
CA LEU A 649 -12.64 -48.81 27.46
C LEU A 649 -11.78 -47.66 26.85
N TRP A 650 -10.52 -47.48 27.25
CA TRP A 650 -9.61 -46.49 26.67
C TRP A 650 -9.00 -46.90 25.32
N VAL A 651 -8.96 -48.21 25.00
CA VAL A 651 -8.38 -48.74 23.76
C VAL A 651 -9.14 -48.29 22.50
N PRO A 652 -10.49 -48.33 22.46
CA PRO A 652 -11.25 -47.85 21.31
C PRO A 652 -11.12 -46.34 21.10
N VAL A 653 -11.13 -45.53 22.17
CA VAL A 653 -11.08 -44.06 22.10
C VAL A 653 -9.72 -43.56 21.60
N ALA A 654 -8.63 -44.07 22.19
CA ALA A 654 -7.27 -43.77 21.72
C ALA A 654 -7.05 -44.21 20.26
N GLY A 655 -7.65 -45.34 19.86
CA GLY A 655 -7.60 -45.83 18.48
C GLY A 655 -8.35 -44.94 17.48
N HIS A 656 -9.44 -44.27 17.87
CA HIS A 656 -10.15 -43.30 17.03
C HIS A 656 -9.31 -42.04 16.79
N VAL A 657 -8.76 -41.45 17.84
CA VAL A 657 -7.92 -40.25 17.73
C VAL A 657 -6.67 -40.52 16.89
N ALA A 658 -6.01 -41.65 17.12
CA ALA A 658 -4.85 -42.05 16.32
C ALA A 658 -5.21 -42.26 14.84
N SER A 659 -6.39 -42.79 14.53
CA SER A 659 -6.88 -42.96 13.16
C SER A 659 -7.17 -41.63 12.46
N VAL A 660 -7.70 -40.62 13.18
CA VAL A 660 -7.90 -39.27 12.64
C VAL A 660 -6.57 -38.62 12.29
N LEU A 661 -5.60 -38.68 13.20
CA LEU A 661 -4.26 -38.13 12.99
C LEU A 661 -3.56 -38.81 11.81
N ILE A 662 -3.56 -40.14 11.75
CA ILE A 662 -2.98 -40.88 10.63
C ILE A 662 -3.70 -40.54 9.32
N GLY A 663 -5.03 -40.44 9.33
CA GLY A 663 -5.82 -40.09 8.15
C GLY A 663 -5.45 -38.72 7.57
N LEU A 664 -5.36 -37.70 8.43
CA LEU A 664 -4.95 -36.34 8.03
C LEU A 664 -3.51 -36.32 7.49
N LEU A 665 -2.59 -37.03 8.15
CA LEU A 665 -1.19 -37.14 7.74
C LEU A 665 -1.03 -37.79 6.36
N LEU A 666 -1.79 -38.86 6.08
CA LEU A 666 -1.75 -39.54 4.79
C LEU A 666 -2.27 -38.65 3.66
N ILE A 667 -3.30 -37.84 3.89
CA ILE A 667 -3.81 -36.86 2.91
C ILE A 667 -2.71 -35.85 2.56
N LEU A 668 -2.01 -35.31 3.56
CA LEU A 668 -0.94 -34.33 3.34
C LEU A 668 0.27 -34.95 2.63
N LEU A 669 0.63 -36.20 2.96
CA LEU A 669 1.75 -36.91 2.35
C LEU A 669 1.50 -37.33 0.90
N ALA A 670 0.25 -37.47 0.48
CA ALA A 670 -0.10 -37.90 -0.87
C ALA A 670 0.53 -37.02 -1.96
N ASP A 671 0.55 -35.69 -1.80
CA ASP A 671 1.20 -34.80 -2.77
C ASP A 671 2.72 -35.00 -2.83
N GLN A 672 3.35 -35.30 -1.70
CA GLN A 672 4.81 -35.49 -1.60
C GLN A 672 5.24 -36.86 -2.12
N LEU A 673 4.41 -37.90 -1.91
CA LEU A 673 4.57 -39.20 -2.54
C LEU A 673 4.46 -39.08 -4.06
N ARG A 674 3.49 -38.31 -4.57
CA ARG A 674 3.36 -38.00 -5.99
C ARG A 674 4.63 -37.38 -6.57
N ARG A 675 5.35 -36.58 -5.76
CA ARG A 675 6.65 -35.96 -6.10
C ARG A 675 7.87 -36.88 -5.89
N ARG A 676 7.67 -38.18 -5.60
CA ARG A 676 8.74 -39.18 -5.41
C ARG A 676 9.71 -38.88 -4.27
N LYS A 677 9.30 -38.09 -3.25
CA LYS A 677 10.16 -37.69 -2.13
C LYS A 677 10.44 -38.87 -1.20
N ARG A 678 11.70 -39.16 -0.93
CA ARG A 678 12.15 -40.32 -0.12
C ARG A 678 11.70 -40.24 1.34
N LEU A 679 11.67 -39.04 1.91
CA LEU A 679 11.17 -38.83 3.28
C LEU A 679 9.67 -39.10 3.38
N ALA A 680 8.87 -38.60 2.42
CA ALA A 680 7.43 -38.84 2.39
C ALA A 680 7.10 -40.33 2.27
N TRP A 681 7.87 -41.07 1.46
CA TRP A 681 7.78 -42.53 1.39
C TRP A 681 8.04 -43.22 2.72
N ARG A 682 9.13 -42.88 3.43
CA ARG A 682 9.44 -43.46 4.75
C ARG A 682 8.32 -43.20 5.76
N VAL A 683 7.82 -41.97 5.82
CA VAL A 683 6.74 -41.60 6.74
C VAL A 683 5.44 -42.33 6.39
N ALA A 684 5.08 -42.42 5.11
CA ALA A 684 3.89 -43.15 4.68
C ALA A 684 3.96 -44.65 5.03
N VAL A 685 5.11 -45.30 4.85
CA VAL A 685 5.33 -46.71 5.25
C VAL A 685 5.09 -46.89 6.76
N VAL A 686 5.63 -45.99 7.59
CA VAL A 686 5.42 -46.03 9.04
C VAL A 686 3.95 -45.83 9.40
N LEU A 687 3.29 -44.86 8.79
CA LEU A 687 1.87 -44.55 9.06
C LEU A 687 0.93 -45.68 8.63
N PHE A 688 1.17 -46.32 7.49
CA PHE A 688 0.37 -47.49 7.08
C PHE A 688 0.63 -48.71 7.95
N ALA A 689 1.86 -48.93 8.42
CA ALA A 689 2.17 -50.00 9.37
C ALA A 689 1.48 -49.75 10.72
N LEU A 690 1.54 -48.52 11.23
CA LEU A 690 0.86 -48.13 12.48
C LEU A 690 -0.67 -48.22 12.35
N GLY A 691 -1.22 -47.73 11.24
CA GLY A 691 -2.66 -47.81 10.94
C GLY A 691 -3.15 -49.26 10.86
N LEU A 692 -2.38 -50.16 10.25
CA LEU A 692 -2.70 -51.60 10.21
C LEU A 692 -2.80 -52.21 11.62
N VAL A 693 -1.85 -51.90 12.51
CA VAL A 693 -1.88 -52.36 13.91
C VAL A 693 -3.11 -51.80 14.64
N LEU A 694 -3.42 -50.51 14.45
CA LEU A 694 -4.57 -49.86 15.10
C LEU A 694 -5.92 -50.42 14.61
N HIS A 695 -6.06 -50.72 13.32
CA HIS A 695 -7.26 -51.35 12.77
C HIS A 695 -7.49 -52.79 13.27
N LEU A 696 -6.44 -53.46 13.75
CA LEU A 696 -6.54 -54.79 14.38
C LEU A 696 -6.88 -54.69 15.88
N LEU A 697 -6.37 -53.67 16.58
CA LEU A 697 -6.58 -53.48 18.02
C LEU A 697 -7.96 -52.90 18.38
N LYS A 698 -8.51 -52.01 17.54
CA LYS A 698 -9.74 -51.25 17.80
C LYS A 698 -11.04 -52.04 17.58
N GLY A 699 -10.94 -53.27 17.07
CA GLY A 699 -12.05 -54.06 16.53
C GLY A 699 -11.90 -54.17 15.01
N PRO A 700 -12.02 -55.38 14.42
CA PRO A 700 -11.60 -55.60 13.05
C PRO A 700 -12.48 -54.82 12.08
N HIS A 701 -11.92 -53.78 11.47
CA HIS A 701 -12.41 -53.21 10.22
C HIS A 701 -11.65 -53.88 9.07
N PRO A 702 -12.05 -55.08 8.61
CA PRO A 702 -11.26 -55.91 7.69
C PRO A 702 -10.95 -55.17 6.38
N VAL A 703 -11.86 -54.33 5.91
CA VAL A 703 -11.68 -53.53 4.69
C VAL A 703 -10.57 -52.49 4.86
N ALA A 704 -10.56 -51.75 5.97
CA ALA A 704 -9.54 -50.72 6.23
C ALA A 704 -8.15 -51.35 6.46
N ALA A 705 -8.10 -52.48 7.18
CA ALA A 705 -6.87 -53.24 7.38
C ALA A 705 -6.31 -53.80 6.05
N LEU A 706 -7.17 -54.35 5.18
CA LEU A 706 -6.76 -54.84 3.85
C LEU A 706 -6.24 -53.72 2.95
N ILE A 707 -6.88 -52.54 2.96
CA ILE A 707 -6.43 -51.37 2.20
C ILE A 707 -5.06 -50.89 2.72
N ALA A 708 -4.89 -50.78 4.04
CA ALA A 708 -3.62 -50.36 4.66
C ALA A 708 -2.50 -51.36 4.37
N ALA A 709 -2.76 -52.66 4.48
CA ALA A 709 -1.79 -53.72 4.15
C ALA A 709 -1.43 -53.71 2.66
N GLY A 710 -2.41 -53.56 1.77
CA GLY A 710 -2.19 -53.47 0.32
C GLY A 710 -1.34 -52.25 -0.07
N LEU A 711 -1.60 -51.09 0.52
CA LEU A 711 -0.82 -49.87 0.28
C LEU A 711 0.59 -49.96 0.87
N LEU A 712 0.76 -50.56 2.04
CA LEU A 712 2.06 -50.82 2.65
C LEU A 712 2.94 -51.69 1.73
N VAL A 713 2.40 -52.82 1.25
CA VAL A 713 3.11 -53.71 0.32
C VAL A 713 3.45 -52.97 -0.97
N THR A 714 2.50 -52.21 -1.53
CA THR A 714 2.73 -51.47 -2.78
C THR A 714 3.81 -50.39 -2.61
N LEU A 715 3.83 -49.67 -1.49
CA LEU A 715 4.88 -48.69 -1.17
C LEU A 715 6.26 -49.34 -1.04
N ILE A 716 6.35 -50.53 -0.47
CA ILE A 716 7.62 -51.28 -0.36
C ILE A 716 8.09 -51.76 -1.73
N LEU A 717 7.18 -52.27 -2.58
CA LEU A 717 7.50 -52.71 -3.94
C LEU A 717 7.97 -51.55 -4.82
N LEU A 718 7.38 -50.37 -4.67
CA LEU A 718 7.76 -49.16 -5.42
C LEU A 718 8.89 -48.35 -4.77
N ARG A 719 9.61 -48.88 -3.76
CA ARG A 719 10.66 -48.15 -3.01
C ARG A 719 11.68 -47.45 -3.91
N GLU A 720 12.02 -48.06 -5.04
CA GLU A 720 13.05 -47.56 -5.95
C GLU A 720 12.56 -46.37 -6.79
N GLN A 721 11.26 -46.09 -6.79
CA GLN A 721 10.69 -44.94 -7.49
C GLN A 721 10.66 -43.67 -6.62
N PHE A 722 10.95 -43.76 -5.31
CA PHE A 722 10.97 -42.62 -4.37
C PHE A 722 12.41 -42.20 -4.00
N ARG A 723 13.18 -41.74 -5.01
CA ARG A 723 14.61 -41.40 -4.83
C ARG A 723 14.88 -39.94 -4.49
N ALA A 724 13.91 -39.02 -4.68
CA ALA A 724 14.17 -37.59 -4.58
C ALA A 724 14.49 -37.17 -3.12
N PRO A 725 15.57 -36.40 -2.89
CA PRO A 725 15.95 -35.94 -1.56
C PRO A 725 14.89 -34.99 -0.96
N ALA A 726 14.85 -34.95 0.37
CA ALA A 726 14.04 -33.98 1.12
C ALA A 726 14.69 -32.58 1.05
N ASP A 727 13.88 -31.53 1.12
CA ASP A 727 14.35 -30.15 0.98
C ASP A 727 15.06 -29.72 2.31
N PRO A 728 16.37 -29.40 2.32
CA PRO A 728 17.18 -29.34 3.56
C PRO A 728 16.95 -28.24 4.62
N PRO A 729 16.29 -27.07 4.39
CA PRO A 729 16.18 -26.03 5.44
C PRO A 729 14.89 -26.05 6.30
N SER A 730 14.03 -27.06 6.19
CA SER A 730 12.78 -27.14 6.98
C SER A 730 12.99 -27.51 8.46
N LEU A 731 14.14 -28.11 8.80
CA LEU A 731 14.43 -28.60 10.15
C LEU A 731 14.64 -27.47 11.17
N LEU A 732 15.31 -26.37 10.81
CA LEU A 732 15.55 -25.23 11.72
C LEU A 732 14.26 -24.52 12.14
N ARG A 733 13.28 -24.45 11.23
CA ARG A 733 11.94 -23.91 11.54
C ARG A 733 11.15 -24.86 12.43
N LEU A 734 11.28 -26.16 12.21
CA LEU A 734 10.72 -27.20 13.07
C LEU A 734 11.25 -27.08 14.51
N PHE A 735 12.56 -26.94 14.67
CA PHE A 735 13.24 -26.77 15.96
C PHE A 735 12.78 -25.52 16.72
N ARG A 736 12.35 -24.47 16.01
CA ARG A 736 11.80 -23.25 16.63
C ARG A 736 10.31 -23.36 16.95
N PHE A 737 9.53 -23.94 16.04
CA PHE A 737 8.07 -24.01 16.17
C PHE A 737 7.60 -24.93 17.30
N VAL A 738 8.13 -26.15 17.35
CA VAL A 738 7.69 -27.19 18.30
C VAL A 738 7.72 -26.74 19.77
N PRO A 739 8.83 -26.19 20.29
CA PRO A 739 8.87 -25.75 21.69
C PRO A 739 7.92 -24.58 21.98
N ILE A 740 7.80 -23.61 21.07
CA ILE A 740 6.90 -22.46 21.23
C ILE A 740 5.45 -22.92 21.27
N TYR A 741 5.08 -23.82 20.36
CA TYR A 741 3.73 -24.38 20.28
C TYR A 741 3.35 -25.15 21.54
N LEU A 742 4.23 -26.03 22.02
CA LEU A 742 3.99 -26.82 23.24
C LEU A 742 3.87 -25.92 24.47
N ILE A 743 4.69 -24.86 24.59
CA ILE A 743 4.58 -23.89 25.69
C ILE A 743 3.21 -23.20 25.66
N ALA A 744 2.75 -22.74 24.49
CA ALA A 744 1.45 -22.08 24.35
C ALA A 744 0.29 -22.99 24.76
N VAL A 745 0.32 -24.26 24.36
CA VAL A 745 -0.70 -25.26 24.72
C VAL A 745 -0.68 -25.58 26.21
N ILE A 746 0.50 -25.71 26.82
CA ILE A 746 0.64 -25.92 28.27
C ILE A 746 0.08 -24.73 29.05
N VAL A 747 0.42 -23.50 28.64
CA VAL A 747 -0.10 -22.28 29.26
C VAL A 747 -1.61 -22.23 29.17
N PHE A 748 -2.18 -22.46 27.98
CA PHE A 748 -3.63 -22.51 27.78
C PHE A 748 -4.29 -23.52 28.72
N GLY A 749 -3.82 -24.76 28.71
CA GLY A 749 -4.43 -25.84 29.48
C GLY A 749 -4.31 -25.68 31.00
N VAL A 750 -3.16 -25.21 31.49
CA VAL A 750 -2.95 -24.96 32.93
C VAL A 750 -3.76 -23.74 33.40
N VAL A 751 -3.83 -22.67 32.62
CA VAL A 751 -4.65 -21.49 32.96
C VAL A 751 -6.13 -21.84 32.97
N ALA A 752 -6.62 -22.61 31.99
CA ALA A 752 -8.01 -23.06 31.95
C ALA A 752 -8.38 -23.89 33.20
N LEU A 753 -7.53 -24.85 33.61
CA LEU A 753 -7.73 -25.62 34.83
C LEU A 753 -7.64 -24.77 36.10
N PHE A 754 -6.77 -23.75 36.13
CA PHE A 754 -6.65 -22.85 37.27
C PHE A 754 -7.87 -21.96 37.46
N LEU A 755 -8.50 -21.51 36.37
CA LEU A 755 -9.73 -20.72 36.41
C LEU A 755 -10.90 -21.54 36.97
N GLU A 756 -10.93 -22.85 36.73
CA GLU A 756 -11.97 -23.77 37.22
C GLU A 756 -11.62 -24.47 38.55
N ARG A 757 -10.57 -24.04 39.26
CA ARG A 757 -10.05 -24.71 40.47
C ARG A 757 -11.07 -24.95 41.60
N GLY A 758 -12.13 -24.13 41.68
CA GLY A 758 -13.19 -24.28 42.68
C GLY A 758 -14.33 -25.24 42.29
N ARG A 759 -14.25 -25.80 41.09
CA ARG A 759 -15.28 -26.64 40.44
C ARG A 759 -14.71 -27.92 39.83
N ILE A 760 -13.48 -28.29 40.23
CA ILE A 760 -12.77 -29.48 39.79
C ILE A 760 -12.55 -30.40 40.99
N SER A 761 -12.66 -31.72 40.80
CA SER A 761 -12.29 -32.73 41.80
C SER A 761 -11.35 -33.78 41.20
N PRO A 762 -10.26 -34.20 41.87
CA PRO A 762 -9.70 -33.65 43.12
C PRO A 762 -9.06 -32.27 42.93
N ASP A 763 -8.61 -31.64 44.03
CA ASP A 763 -7.97 -30.32 44.01
C ASP A 763 -6.80 -30.25 43.02
N LEU A 764 -6.66 -29.07 42.38
CA LEU A 764 -5.70 -28.86 41.31
C LEU A 764 -4.25 -29.01 41.79
N SER A 765 -3.52 -29.93 41.17
CA SER A 765 -2.07 -30.11 41.31
C SER A 765 -1.35 -29.83 40.00
N LEU A 766 -0.11 -29.32 40.06
CA LEU A 766 0.70 -29.07 38.86
C LEU A 766 0.94 -30.34 38.04
N GLY A 767 1.23 -31.46 38.73
CA GLY A 767 1.44 -32.76 38.09
C GLY A 767 0.17 -33.28 37.41
N GLY A 768 -0.98 -33.16 38.07
CA GLY A 768 -2.27 -33.52 37.47
C GLY A 768 -2.65 -32.60 36.32
N ALA A 769 -2.39 -31.29 36.41
CA ALA A 769 -2.69 -30.33 35.34
C ALA A 769 -1.88 -30.61 34.08
N LEU A 770 -0.56 -30.80 34.20
CA LEU A 770 0.28 -31.18 33.06
C LEU A 770 -0.15 -32.53 32.48
N GLY A 771 -0.46 -33.51 33.33
CA GLY A 771 -0.99 -34.82 32.92
C GLY A 771 -2.26 -34.69 32.07
N THR A 772 -3.22 -33.88 32.52
CA THR A 772 -4.47 -33.62 31.79
C THR A 772 -4.24 -32.92 30.45
N VAL A 773 -3.33 -31.94 30.38
CA VAL A 773 -3.04 -31.25 29.12
C VAL A 773 -2.41 -32.19 28.10
N PHE A 774 -1.39 -32.96 28.50
CA PHE A 774 -0.73 -33.90 27.58
C PHE A 774 -1.64 -35.07 27.18
N ALA A 775 -2.47 -35.58 28.10
CA ALA A 775 -3.47 -36.60 27.80
C ALA A 775 -4.54 -36.06 26.84
N GLY A 776 -5.04 -34.84 27.08
CA GLY A 776 -6.07 -34.20 26.25
C GLY A 776 -5.61 -33.93 24.80
N LEU A 777 -4.33 -33.63 24.58
CA LEU A 777 -3.78 -33.46 23.21
C LEU A 777 -3.90 -34.71 22.34
N ILE A 778 -4.00 -35.89 22.95
CA ILE A 778 -4.21 -37.17 22.28
C ILE A 778 -5.60 -37.76 22.58
N GLY A 779 -6.51 -36.95 23.11
CA GLY A 779 -7.91 -37.29 23.40
C GLY A 779 -8.09 -38.31 24.50
N LEU A 780 -7.19 -38.33 25.49
CA LEU A 780 -7.35 -39.10 26.73
C LEU A 780 -7.80 -38.17 27.86
N ASP A 781 -8.65 -38.70 28.74
CA ASP A 781 -9.13 -37.96 29.90
C ASP A 781 -8.04 -37.84 30.99
N GLY A 782 -8.03 -36.70 31.67
CA GLY A 782 -7.19 -36.46 32.84
C GLY A 782 -7.82 -37.01 34.14
N PRO A 783 -7.11 -36.95 35.28
CA PRO A 783 -7.61 -37.41 36.57
C PRO A 783 -8.70 -36.51 37.19
N TYR A 784 -9.12 -35.45 36.52
CA TYR A 784 -10.04 -34.43 37.02
C TYR A 784 -11.45 -34.65 36.49
N THR A 785 -12.44 -34.50 37.37
CA THR A 785 -13.85 -34.37 37.00
C THR A 785 -14.28 -32.90 37.09
N TYR A 786 -15.08 -32.46 36.13
CA TYR A 786 -15.47 -31.07 35.98
C TYR A 786 -16.95 -30.90 36.38
N ALA A 787 -17.25 -29.99 37.30
CA ALA A 787 -18.64 -29.75 37.73
C ALA A 787 -19.45 -28.92 36.72
N SER A 788 -18.77 -28.21 35.81
CA SER A 788 -19.39 -27.41 34.76
C SER A 788 -19.66 -28.29 33.53
N PRO A 789 -20.93 -28.49 33.12
CA PRO A 789 -21.25 -29.31 31.94
C PRO A 789 -20.62 -28.78 30.65
N PHE A 790 -20.53 -27.45 30.51
CA PHE A 790 -19.87 -26.82 29.36
C PHE A 790 -18.37 -27.10 29.35
N PHE A 791 -17.70 -26.99 30.51
CA PHE A 791 -16.26 -27.20 30.60
C PHE A 791 -15.88 -28.69 30.42
N ASP A 792 -16.72 -29.60 30.94
CA ASP A 792 -16.59 -31.05 30.80
C ASP A 792 -16.58 -31.49 29.32
N GLU A 793 -17.39 -30.85 28.48
CA GLU A 793 -17.44 -31.14 27.04
C GLU A 793 -16.41 -30.34 26.22
N PHE A 794 -16.24 -29.04 26.51
CA PHE A 794 -15.38 -28.14 25.75
C PHE A 794 -13.89 -28.40 25.96
N PHE A 795 -13.44 -28.57 27.21
CA PHE A 795 -12.02 -28.57 27.53
C PHE A 795 -11.26 -29.77 26.94
N PRO A 796 -11.78 -31.02 27.02
CA PRO A 796 -11.17 -32.15 26.32
C PRO A 796 -11.18 -32.00 24.80
N ALA A 797 -12.27 -31.47 24.21
CA ALA A 797 -12.38 -31.24 22.78
C ALA A 797 -11.40 -30.17 22.26
N ALA A 798 -11.20 -29.09 23.02
CA ALA A 798 -10.26 -28.02 22.70
C ALA A 798 -8.80 -28.51 22.73
N LEU A 799 -8.42 -29.31 23.74
CA LEU A 799 -7.09 -29.90 23.80
C LEU A 799 -6.84 -30.87 22.64
N LEU A 800 -7.83 -31.70 22.30
CA LEU A 800 -7.74 -32.60 21.14
C LEU A 800 -7.61 -31.81 19.81
N GLY A 801 -8.40 -30.74 19.65
CA GLY A 801 -8.33 -29.85 18.49
C GLY A 801 -6.97 -29.19 18.33
N LEU A 802 -6.36 -28.73 19.44
CA LEU A 802 -5.00 -28.23 19.46
C LEU A 802 -4.00 -29.33 19.09
N GLY A 803 -4.13 -30.54 19.63
CA GLY A 803 -3.26 -31.67 19.25
C GLY A 803 -3.25 -31.96 17.75
N ILE A 804 -4.44 -31.98 17.13
CA ILE A 804 -4.62 -32.18 15.68
C ILE A 804 -4.00 -31.01 14.89
N LEU A 805 -4.23 -29.76 15.31
CA LEU A 805 -3.68 -28.58 14.66
C LEU A 805 -2.14 -28.56 14.72
N GLY A 806 -1.56 -28.89 15.88
CA GLY A 806 -0.11 -28.97 16.06
C GLY A 806 0.54 -29.97 15.11
N VAL A 807 -0.05 -31.16 14.98
CA VAL A 807 0.42 -32.20 14.04
C VAL A 807 0.28 -31.76 12.58
N ALA A 808 -0.84 -31.12 12.22
CA ALA A 808 -1.07 -30.62 10.86
C ALA A 808 -0.02 -29.56 10.46
N VAL A 809 0.23 -28.59 11.33
CA VAL A 809 1.23 -27.53 11.10
C VAL A 809 2.64 -28.12 11.06
N LEU A 810 2.97 -29.07 11.93
CA LEU A 810 4.25 -29.77 11.92
C LEU A 810 4.54 -30.40 10.56
N VAL A 811 3.54 -31.05 9.97
CA VAL A 811 3.66 -31.73 8.68
C VAL A 811 3.78 -30.74 7.53
N ILE A 812 2.97 -29.68 7.55
CA ILE A 812 3.09 -28.59 6.58
C ILE A 812 4.50 -27.99 6.61
N LEU A 813 5.08 -27.78 7.79
CA LEU A 813 6.43 -27.22 7.95
C LEU A 813 7.52 -28.20 7.50
N ILE A 814 7.40 -29.50 7.79
CA ILE A 814 8.36 -30.52 7.35
C ILE A 814 8.42 -30.59 5.81
N PHE A 815 7.30 -30.35 5.13
CA PHE A 815 7.16 -30.53 3.68
C PHE A 815 6.98 -29.24 2.87
N ARG A 816 7.14 -28.05 3.48
CA ARG A 816 7.07 -26.76 2.78
C ARG A 816 8.25 -26.63 1.81
N PRO A 817 8.01 -26.45 0.50
CA PRO A 817 9.10 -26.27 -0.47
C PRO A 817 9.76 -24.91 -0.27
N ILE A 818 11.09 -24.89 -0.21
CA ILE A 818 11.88 -23.66 -0.08
C ILE A 818 12.50 -23.32 -1.45
N ALA A 819 12.51 -22.03 -1.81
CA ALA A 819 13.31 -21.52 -2.92
C ALA A 819 14.79 -21.75 -2.59
N GLN A 820 15.47 -22.58 -3.37
CA GLN A 820 16.89 -22.84 -3.20
C GLN A 820 17.67 -21.70 -3.85
N ALA A 821 18.11 -20.72 -3.07
CA ALA A 821 19.21 -19.86 -3.47
C ALA A 821 20.50 -20.69 -3.36
N SER A 822 21.17 -20.94 -4.48
CA SER A 822 22.55 -21.43 -4.46
C SER A 822 23.43 -20.19 -4.59
N PRO A 823 24.21 -19.80 -3.58
CA PRO A 823 25.14 -18.69 -3.72
C PRO A 823 26.22 -19.09 -4.74
N HIS A 824 26.30 -18.34 -5.84
CA HIS A 824 27.35 -18.51 -6.84
C HIS A 824 28.67 -17.98 -6.32
N THR A 825 29.76 -18.63 -6.70
CA THR A 825 31.10 -18.10 -6.48
C THR A 825 31.40 -17.00 -7.50
N GLY A 826 32.42 -16.16 -7.23
CA GLY A 826 32.88 -15.17 -8.22
C GLY A 826 33.33 -15.82 -9.54
N ASP A 827 33.85 -17.04 -9.48
CA ASP A 827 34.27 -17.81 -10.66
C ASP A 827 33.08 -18.25 -11.53
N ASP A 828 31.96 -18.64 -10.90
CA ASP A 828 30.73 -19.00 -11.60
C ASP A 828 30.15 -17.79 -12.35
N TRP A 829 30.16 -16.62 -11.73
CA TRP A 829 29.73 -15.36 -12.34
C TRP A 829 30.60 -14.98 -13.54
N ALA A 830 31.92 -15.00 -13.37
CA ALA A 830 32.86 -14.73 -14.46
C ALA A 830 32.71 -15.74 -15.61
N HIS A 831 32.35 -16.99 -15.33
CA HIS A 831 32.07 -17.99 -16.36
C HIS A 831 30.76 -17.69 -17.10
N ALA A 832 29.69 -17.37 -16.38
CA ALA A 832 28.42 -17.00 -16.99
C ALA A 832 28.56 -15.78 -17.90
N GLU A 833 29.25 -14.73 -17.44
CA GLU A 833 29.54 -13.53 -18.24
C GLU A 833 30.27 -13.90 -19.54
N ARG A 834 31.36 -14.69 -19.47
CA ARG A 834 32.09 -15.14 -20.67
C ARG A 834 31.19 -15.84 -21.68
N LEU A 835 30.27 -16.70 -21.23
CA LEU A 835 29.33 -17.40 -22.11
C LEU A 835 28.32 -16.46 -22.74
N VAL A 836 27.82 -15.45 -22.01
CA VAL A 836 26.94 -14.41 -22.57
C VAL A 836 27.68 -13.54 -23.59
N HIS A 837 28.90 -13.07 -23.30
CA HIS A 837 29.67 -12.27 -24.25
C HIS A 837 29.99 -13.03 -25.54
N THR A 838 30.26 -14.33 -25.43
CA THR A 838 30.68 -15.16 -26.57
C THR A 838 29.51 -15.71 -27.37
N TYR A 839 28.45 -16.15 -26.68
CA TYR A 839 27.34 -16.93 -27.24
C TYR A 839 25.94 -16.33 -26.94
N GLY A 840 25.84 -15.11 -26.39
CA GLY A 840 24.58 -14.46 -26.02
C GLY A 840 23.88 -13.71 -27.16
N TRP A 841 23.51 -14.42 -28.23
CA TRP A 841 22.94 -13.84 -29.47
C TRP A 841 21.46 -13.50 -29.43
N ASP A 842 20.74 -14.09 -28.49
CA ASP A 842 19.34 -13.76 -28.26
C ASP A 842 19.19 -12.43 -27.53
N THR A 843 18.12 -11.70 -27.81
CA THR A 843 17.84 -10.41 -27.16
C THR A 843 17.59 -10.54 -25.67
N LEU A 844 17.28 -11.75 -25.17
CA LEU A 844 17.11 -12.00 -23.74
C LEU A 844 18.34 -12.59 -23.03
N ALA A 845 19.42 -12.85 -23.78
CA ALA A 845 20.57 -13.58 -23.26
C ALA A 845 21.27 -12.85 -22.11
N TYR A 846 21.39 -11.51 -22.18
CA TYR A 846 22.04 -10.74 -21.12
C TYR A 846 21.28 -10.80 -19.80
N PHE A 847 19.94 -10.86 -19.84
CA PHE A 847 19.11 -10.97 -18.64
C PHE A 847 19.30 -12.30 -17.90
N ALA A 848 19.95 -13.31 -18.51
CA ALA A 848 20.35 -14.52 -17.81
C ALA A 848 21.25 -14.22 -16.60
N LEU A 849 22.02 -13.12 -16.64
CA LEU A 849 22.94 -12.67 -15.58
C LEU A 849 22.26 -11.91 -14.43
N ARG A 850 20.95 -12.05 -14.27
CA ARG A 850 20.21 -11.48 -13.14
C ARG A 850 20.57 -12.23 -11.84
N ASP A 851 20.65 -11.50 -10.73
CA ASP A 851 21.17 -11.97 -9.43
C ASP A 851 20.30 -13.02 -8.71
N ASP A 852 19.00 -13.07 -9.02
CA ASP A 852 18.06 -14.06 -8.47
C ASP A 852 18.03 -15.41 -9.22
N LYS A 853 18.92 -15.57 -10.21
CA LYS A 853 19.03 -16.78 -11.04
C LYS A 853 20.19 -17.67 -10.61
N SER A 854 19.97 -18.97 -10.70
CA SER A 854 20.98 -20.01 -10.60
C SER A 854 21.53 -20.39 -11.98
N PHE A 855 22.85 -20.56 -12.11
CA PHE A 855 23.48 -21.07 -13.32
C PHE A 855 23.68 -22.58 -13.23
N PHE A 856 23.34 -23.28 -14.31
CA PHE A 856 23.73 -24.66 -14.53
C PHE A 856 24.64 -24.71 -15.77
N PHE A 857 25.90 -25.08 -15.58
CA PHE A 857 26.88 -25.19 -16.67
C PHE A 857 26.94 -26.63 -17.19
N SER A 858 27.18 -26.80 -18.49
CA SER A 858 27.51 -28.11 -19.05
C SER A 858 28.84 -28.63 -18.49
N ARG A 859 29.03 -29.94 -18.55
CA ARG A 859 30.30 -30.58 -18.13
C ARG A 859 31.53 -30.09 -18.88
N ASP A 860 31.37 -29.68 -20.14
CA ASP A 860 32.46 -29.10 -20.95
C ASP A 860 32.71 -27.61 -20.63
N GLY A 861 31.82 -26.97 -19.85
CA GLY A 861 31.89 -25.56 -19.50
C GLY A 861 31.54 -24.61 -20.65
N GLU A 862 30.94 -25.08 -21.74
CA GLU A 862 30.76 -24.30 -22.96
C GLU A 862 29.30 -23.92 -23.24
N ALA A 863 28.40 -24.26 -22.32
CA ALA A 863 27.02 -23.81 -22.33
C ALA A 863 26.46 -23.69 -20.90
N MET A 864 25.41 -22.89 -20.75
CA MET A 864 24.72 -22.66 -19.48
C MET A 864 23.21 -22.51 -19.62
N ILE A 865 22.51 -22.79 -18.52
CA ILE A 865 21.08 -22.55 -18.32
C ILE A 865 20.90 -21.70 -17.06
N ALA A 866 20.27 -20.55 -17.18
CA ALA A 866 19.88 -19.70 -16.06
C ALA A 866 18.46 -20.03 -15.61
N TYR A 867 18.28 -20.43 -14.34
CA TYR A 867 17.00 -20.89 -13.81
C TYR A 867 16.76 -20.46 -12.37
N THR A 868 15.50 -20.41 -11.94
CA THR A 868 15.13 -20.31 -10.52
C THR A 868 14.24 -21.48 -10.10
N TYR A 869 14.35 -21.94 -8.86
CA TYR A 869 13.52 -23.03 -8.35
C TYR A 869 12.33 -22.50 -7.57
N LEU A 870 11.12 -22.77 -8.07
CA LEU A 870 9.87 -22.30 -7.48
C LEU A 870 8.81 -23.40 -7.38
N GLY A 871 8.45 -23.80 -6.16
CA GLY A 871 7.28 -24.66 -5.90
C GLY A 871 7.31 -26.06 -6.54
N GLY A 872 8.50 -26.59 -6.83
CA GLY A 872 8.69 -27.86 -7.56
C GLY A 872 9.01 -27.69 -9.04
N TYR A 873 9.15 -26.45 -9.53
CA TYR A 873 9.49 -26.14 -10.91
C TYR A 873 10.86 -25.49 -11.01
N ALA A 874 11.63 -25.86 -12.03
CA ALA A 874 12.84 -25.16 -12.44
C ALA A 874 12.46 -24.23 -13.60
N LEU A 875 12.30 -22.95 -13.29
CA LEU A 875 11.88 -21.92 -14.24
C LEU A 875 13.12 -21.34 -14.93
N VAL A 876 13.32 -21.72 -16.18
CA VAL A 876 14.44 -21.26 -17.02
C VAL A 876 14.06 -19.93 -17.68
N SER A 877 14.97 -18.96 -17.64
CA SER A 877 14.79 -17.66 -18.28
C SER A 877 15.40 -17.67 -19.69
N GLY A 878 14.56 -17.61 -20.73
CA GLY A 878 15.00 -17.62 -22.13
C GLY A 878 15.49 -19.00 -22.63
N ASP A 879 16.31 -18.96 -23.68
CA ASP A 879 16.97 -20.14 -24.26
C ASP A 879 18.33 -20.41 -23.57
N PRO A 880 18.85 -21.66 -23.55
CA PRO A 880 20.22 -21.94 -23.11
C PRO A 880 21.27 -21.16 -23.92
N ILE A 881 22.35 -20.76 -23.26
CA ILE A 881 23.40 -19.90 -23.83
C ILE A 881 24.70 -20.68 -23.90
N GLY A 882 25.29 -20.82 -25.08
CA GLY A 882 26.53 -21.57 -25.24
C GLY A 882 26.86 -21.93 -26.68
N ARG A 883 27.95 -22.66 -26.84
CA ARG A 883 28.39 -23.22 -28.12
C ARG A 883 27.27 -24.09 -28.72
N PRO A 884 26.96 -23.98 -30.03
CA PRO A 884 25.83 -24.68 -30.65
C PRO A 884 25.81 -26.20 -30.40
N GLU A 885 26.99 -26.84 -30.36
CA GLU A 885 27.15 -28.26 -30.10
C GLU A 885 26.94 -28.64 -28.62
N SER A 886 27.21 -27.71 -27.69
CA SER A 886 27.09 -27.90 -26.24
C SER A 886 25.69 -27.57 -25.71
N VAL A 887 24.89 -26.78 -26.45
CA VAL A 887 23.50 -26.42 -26.08
C VAL A 887 22.56 -27.64 -25.90
N PRO A 888 22.54 -28.64 -26.80
CA PRO A 888 21.77 -29.86 -26.58
C PRO A 888 22.25 -30.64 -25.34
N VAL A 889 23.57 -30.64 -25.09
CA VAL A 889 24.20 -31.38 -23.98
C VAL A 889 23.84 -30.77 -22.63
N VAL A 890 23.99 -29.44 -22.46
CA VAL A 890 23.61 -28.77 -21.21
C VAL A 890 22.13 -28.96 -20.90
N LEU A 891 21.28 -28.98 -21.93
CA LEU A 891 19.86 -29.21 -21.77
C LEU A 891 19.59 -30.63 -21.27
N ASP A 892 20.23 -31.65 -21.83
CA ASP A 892 20.07 -33.04 -21.36
C ASP A 892 20.60 -33.22 -19.93
N GLU A 893 21.74 -32.63 -19.60
CA GLU A 893 22.32 -32.67 -18.25
C GLU A 893 21.43 -31.94 -17.22
N PHE A 894 20.86 -30.80 -17.60
CA PHE A 894 19.92 -30.05 -16.77
C PHE A 894 18.62 -30.81 -16.55
N LEU A 895 18.09 -31.46 -17.58
CA LEU A 895 16.91 -32.32 -17.47
C LEU A 895 17.18 -33.52 -16.56
N ALA A 896 18.35 -34.14 -16.66
CA ALA A 896 18.75 -35.22 -15.76
C ALA A 896 18.81 -34.74 -14.29
N MET A 897 19.39 -33.55 -14.05
CA MET A 897 19.41 -32.92 -12.72
C MET A 897 17.98 -32.66 -12.20
N CYS A 898 17.09 -32.16 -13.06
CA CYS A 898 15.68 -31.97 -12.71
C CYS A 898 15.00 -33.29 -12.37
N ASP A 899 15.24 -34.35 -13.14
CA ASP A 899 14.64 -35.67 -12.93
C ASP A 899 15.13 -36.31 -11.60
N GLU A 900 16.43 -36.18 -11.28
CA GLU A 900 17.03 -36.62 -10.01
C GLU A 900 16.43 -35.91 -8.79
N ARG A 901 16.16 -34.60 -8.92
CA ARG A 901 15.57 -33.77 -7.85
C ARG A 901 14.04 -33.77 -7.83
N ALA A 902 13.41 -34.43 -8.82
CA ALA A 902 11.98 -34.39 -9.09
C ALA A 902 11.44 -32.96 -9.28
N TRP A 903 12.17 -32.14 -10.03
CA TRP A 903 11.78 -30.81 -10.46
C TRP A 903 11.13 -30.85 -11.84
N HIS A 904 10.14 -30.01 -12.07
CA HIS A 904 9.49 -29.85 -13.36
C HIS A 904 10.12 -28.68 -14.12
N PRO A 905 10.84 -28.91 -15.23
CA PRO A 905 11.45 -27.82 -16.00
C PRO A 905 10.40 -27.09 -16.84
N ALA A 906 10.48 -25.77 -16.86
CA ALA A 906 9.69 -24.91 -17.76
C ALA A 906 10.56 -23.75 -18.26
N LEU A 907 10.57 -23.51 -19.57
CA LEU A 907 11.32 -22.41 -20.17
C LEU A 907 10.37 -21.24 -20.44
N LEU A 908 10.72 -20.08 -19.87
CA LEU A 908 9.96 -18.84 -19.93
C LEU A 908 10.52 -17.96 -21.05
N ALA A 909 9.64 -17.45 -21.92
CA ALA A 909 9.99 -16.63 -23.08
C ALA A 909 11.08 -17.23 -24.02
N ALA A 910 11.08 -18.54 -24.19
CA ALA A 910 11.93 -19.18 -25.19
C ALA A 910 11.48 -18.80 -26.61
N ARG A 911 12.40 -18.80 -27.58
CA ARG A 911 12.01 -18.52 -28.97
C ARG A 911 11.18 -19.66 -29.54
N GLU A 912 10.15 -19.30 -30.32
CA GLU A 912 9.37 -20.28 -31.08
C GLU A 912 10.28 -21.11 -32.03
N GLN A 913 11.34 -20.50 -32.57
CA GLN A 913 12.30 -21.17 -33.45
C GLN A 913 13.16 -22.24 -32.75
N SER A 914 13.34 -22.14 -31.43
CA SER A 914 14.07 -23.14 -30.63
C SER A 914 13.21 -24.38 -30.31
N MET A 915 11.90 -24.35 -30.61
CA MET A 915 10.98 -25.44 -30.26
C MET A 915 11.34 -26.81 -30.82
N PRO A 916 11.93 -26.99 -32.03
CA PRO A 916 12.37 -28.32 -32.46
C PRO A 916 13.32 -28.99 -31.47
N LEU A 917 14.24 -28.22 -30.86
CA LEU A 917 15.17 -28.72 -29.83
C LEU A 917 14.41 -29.18 -28.59
N TYR A 918 13.44 -28.40 -28.12
CA TYR A 918 12.66 -28.71 -26.92
C TYR A 918 11.63 -29.82 -27.15
N ALA A 919 10.98 -29.83 -28.31
CA ALA A 919 9.99 -30.84 -28.69
C ALA A 919 10.61 -32.24 -28.75
N SER A 920 11.87 -32.35 -29.22
CA SER A 920 12.62 -33.62 -29.21
C SER A 920 12.85 -34.18 -27.79
N ARG A 921 12.74 -33.34 -26.75
CA ARG A 921 12.87 -33.69 -25.32
C ARG A 921 11.52 -33.69 -24.59
N GLY A 922 10.41 -33.66 -25.33
CA GLY A 922 9.05 -33.78 -24.81
C GLY A 922 8.42 -32.48 -24.31
N PHE A 923 8.93 -31.31 -24.72
CA PHE A 923 8.27 -30.04 -24.42
C PHE A 923 7.18 -29.71 -25.44
N SER A 924 6.11 -29.09 -24.96
CA SER A 924 5.05 -28.45 -25.74
C SER A 924 5.16 -26.93 -25.59
N ALA A 925 4.80 -26.19 -26.62
CA ALA A 925 4.75 -24.73 -26.60
C ALA A 925 3.35 -24.23 -26.20
N PHE A 926 3.32 -23.14 -25.44
CA PHE A 926 2.16 -22.26 -25.33
C PHE A 926 2.60 -20.86 -25.74
N TYR A 927 1.86 -20.23 -26.64
CA TYR A 927 2.18 -18.89 -27.11
C TYR A 927 2.11 -17.88 -25.96
N LEU A 928 3.21 -17.17 -25.72
CA LEU A 928 3.33 -16.23 -24.62
C LEU A 928 3.11 -14.79 -25.09
N GLY A 929 3.65 -14.43 -26.26
CA GLY A 929 3.63 -13.06 -26.76
C GLY A 929 4.70 -12.84 -27.83
N ASP A 930 4.76 -11.62 -28.37
CA ASP A 930 5.77 -11.22 -29.34
C ASP A 930 6.63 -10.09 -28.77
N GLU A 931 7.94 -10.20 -29.01
CA GLU A 931 8.90 -9.15 -28.72
C GLU A 931 9.03 -8.21 -29.92
N ALA A 932 9.01 -6.90 -29.68
CA ALA A 932 9.16 -5.89 -30.73
C ALA A 932 10.64 -5.53 -30.95
N ILE A 933 11.16 -5.77 -32.15
CA ILE A 933 12.55 -5.47 -32.53
C ILE A 933 12.55 -4.41 -33.64
N ILE A 934 13.12 -3.24 -33.37
CA ILE A 934 13.34 -2.19 -34.37
C ILE A 934 14.60 -2.53 -35.18
N ASP A 935 14.49 -2.51 -36.50
CA ASP A 935 15.65 -2.48 -37.39
C ASP A 935 16.17 -1.05 -37.49
N CYS A 936 17.23 -0.74 -36.77
CA CYS A 936 17.76 0.62 -36.70
C CYS A 936 18.22 1.16 -38.07
N ARG A 937 18.62 0.29 -39.01
CA ARG A 937 19.10 0.69 -40.34
C ARG A 937 17.96 1.08 -41.27
N ALA A 938 16.82 0.43 -41.12
CA ALA A 938 15.62 0.72 -41.89
C ALA A 938 14.72 1.77 -41.23
N PHE A 939 14.87 2.00 -39.92
CA PHE A 939 14.04 2.93 -39.17
C PHE A 939 14.15 4.35 -39.71
N THR A 940 13.02 4.90 -40.16
CA THR A 940 12.90 6.28 -40.59
C THR A 940 11.70 6.93 -39.93
N LEU A 941 11.83 8.20 -39.60
CA LEU A 941 10.70 9.00 -39.18
C LEU A 941 9.90 9.53 -40.36
N GLU A 942 10.33 9.37 -41.62
CA GLU A 942 9.59 9.85 -42.79
C GLU A 942 8.39 8.94 -43.14
N GLY A 943 7.46 9.38 -44.01
CA GLY A 943 6.31 8.58 -44.44
C GLY A 943 4.98 8.86 -43.72
N PRO A 944 3.80 8.59 -44.32
CA PRO A 944 2.50 8.92 -43.74
C PRO A 944 2.18 8.13 -42.45
N GLU A 945 2.63 6.88 -42.35
CA GLU A 945 2.42 5.97 -41.21
C GLU A 945 3.02 6.47 -39.89
N HIS A 946 4.18 7.14 -39.92
CA HIS A 946 4.84 7.67 -38.71
C HIS A 946 4.44 9.10 -38.35
N LYS A 947 3.34 9.64 -38.90
CA LYS A 947 2.90 11.03 -38.64
C LYS A 947 2.71 11.34 -37.16
N SER A 948 2.10 10.41 -36.41
CA SER A 948 1.87 10.55 -34.97
C SER A 948 3.18 10.52 -34.18
N LEU A 949 4.06 9.55 -34.50
CA LEU A 949 5.38 9.40 -33.91
C LEU A 949 6.26 10.64 -34.15
N ARG A 950 6.33 11.13 -35.40
CA ARG A 950 7.01 12.39 -35.75
C ARG A 950 6.51 13.57 -34.95
N ALA A 951 5.19 13.68 -34.78
CA ALA A 951 4.61 14.78 -34.04
C ALA A 951 5.00 14.74 -32.55
N ALA A 952 5.10 13.54 -31.95
CA ALA A 952 5.58 13.35 -30.59
C ALA A 952 7.07 13.70 -30.47
N VAL A 953 7.92 13.15 -31.34
CA VAL A 953 9.37 13.42 -31.38
C VAL A 953 9.64 14.92 -31.54
N ARG A 954 8.99 15.59 -32.50
CA ARG A 954 9.15 17.04 -32.72
C ARG A 954 8.64 17.89 -31.56
N ARG A 955 7.69 17.40 -30.77
CA ARG A 955 7.14 18.15 -29.63
C ARG A 955 8.13 18.14 -28.47
N VAL A 956 8.67 16.98 -28.13
CA VAL A 956 9.66 16.82 -27.07
C VAL A 956 10.99 17.48 -27.48
N GLY A 957 11.38 17.32 -28.73
CA GLY A 957 12.59 17.91 -29.32
C GLY A 957 12.65 19.44 -29.33
N ARG A 958 11.59 20.14 -28.93
CA ARG A 958 11.60 21.61 -28.73
C ARG A 958 12.21 22.03 -27.39
N SER A 959 12.12 21.16 -26.39
CA SER A 959 12.52 21.44 -25.01
C SER A 959 13.61 20.50 -24.52
N TYR A 960 13.79 19.36 -25.19
CA TYR A 960 14.79 18.35 -24.84
C TYR A 960 15.66 17.99 -26.04
N SER A 961 16.94 17.77 -25.78
CA SER A 961 17.92 17.21 -26.70
C SER A 961 18.27 15.77 -26.30
N PHE A 962 18.66 14.96 -27.28
CA PHE A 962 19.03 13.56 -27.05
C PHE A 962 20.53 13.42 -26.83
N ARG A 963 20.93 12.66 -25.79
CA ARG A 963 22.32 12.35 -25.48
C ARG A 963 22.49 10.84 -25.28
N LEU A 964 23.49 10.27 -25.94
CA LEU A 964 23.87 8.86 -25.79
C LEU A 964 25.22 8.76 -25.06
N VAL A 965 25.23 8.14 -23.88
CA VAL A 965 26.40 8.01 -23.01
C VAL A 965 26.62 6.53 -22.68
N SER A 966 27.88 6.08 -22.60
CA SER A 966 28.18 4.76 -22.00
C SER A 966 28.03 4.88 -20.48
N GLU A 967 27.44 3.88 -19.82
CA GLU A 967 27.20 3.90 -18.38
C GLU A 967 28.49 4.12 -17.59
N ALA A 968 29.58 3.42 -17.96
CA ALA A 968 30.89 3.61 -17.31
C ALA A 968 31.41 5.05 -17.38
N ASN A 969 31.03 5.82 -18.40
CA ASN A 969 31.44 7.20 -18.62
C ASN A 969 30.42 8.23 -18.08
N ALA A 970 29.33 7.78 -17.48
CA ALA A 970 28.34 8.66 -16.88
C ALA A 970 28.91 9.30 -15.60
N SER A 971 28.74 10.62 -15.47
CA SER A 971 29.14 11.31 -14.25
C SER A 971 28.28 10.84 -13.07
N THR A 972 28.84 10.87 -11.86
CA THR A 972 28.11 10.55 -10.62
C THR A 972 26.85 11.41 -10.48
N THR A 973 26.90 12.67 -10.91
CA THR A 973 25.74 13.56 -10.96
C THR A 973 24.65 13.02 -11.88
N LEU A 974 25.00 12.63 -13.11
CA LEU A 974 24.02 12.09 -14.08
C LEU A 974 23.43 10.78 -13.57
N VAL A 975 24.26 9.86 -13.06
CA VAL A 975 23.80 8.59 -12.46
C VAL A 975 22.81 8.85 -11.34
N GLY A 976 23.13 9.77 -10.42
CA GLY A 976 22.24 10.16 -9.34
C GLY A 976 20.91 10.71 -9.84
N GLN A 977 20.92 11.55 -10.88
CA GLN A 977 19.70 12.08 -11.49
C GLN A 977 18.85 10.99 -12.17
N LEU A 978 19.47 10.07 -12.91
CA LEU A 978 18.77 8.98 -13.60
C LEU A 978 18.20 7.94 -12.61
N ASN A 979 18.94 7.57 -11.57
CA ASN A 979 18.44 6.71 -10.50
C ASN A 979 17.30 7.38 -9.73
N ALA A 980 17.35 8.70 -9.54
CA ALA A 980 16.25 9.45 -8.96
C ALA A 980 15.00 9.43 -9.87
N ILE A 981 15.15 9.53 -11.19
CA ILE A 981 14.05 9.34 -12.15
C ILE A 981 13.52 7.91 -12.05
N SER A 982 14.40 6.89 -12.02
CA SER A 982 14.01 5.48 -11.90
C SER A 982 13.22 5.23 -10.62
N ALA A 983 13.66 5.78 -9.48
CA ALA A 983 12.96 5.69 -8.20
C ALA A 983 11.59 6.40 -8.22
N ARG A 984 11.51 7.60 -8.81
CA ARG A 984 10.24 8.32 -9.00
C ARG A 984 9.29 7.62 -9.98
N TRP A 985 9.81 6.93 -10.98
CA TRP A 985 9.00 6.19 -11.95
C TRP A 985 8.54 4.85 -11.39
N ARG A 986 9.40 4.13 -10.65
CA ARG A 986 9.12 2.80 -10.06
C ARG A 986 8.18 2.89 -8.84
N GLY A 987 8.26 3.97 -8.07
CA GLY A 987 7.57 4.15 -6.79
C GLY A 987 7.85 3.03 -5.79
N LYS A 988 6.82 2.39 -5.23
CA LYS A 988 6.98 1.21 -4.33
C LYS A 988 6.48 -0.10 -4.95
N ALA A 989 6.29 -0.15 -6.27
CA ALA A 989 6.12 -1.43 -6.97
C ALA A 989 7.46 -2.20 -6.95
N PRO A 990 7.48 -3.51 -6.62
CA PRO A 990 8.70 -4.30 -6.74
C PRO A 990 9.17 -4.28 -8.20
N GLU A 991 10.47 -4.32 -8.42
CA GLU A 991 11.01 -4.31 -9.78
C GLU A 991 10.51 -5.55 -10.54
N ARG A 992 9.81 -5.30 -11.64
CA ARG A 992 9.16 -6.32 -12.47
C ARG A 992 10.15 -6.75 -13.56
N GLY A 993 10.19 -8.04 -13.87
CA GLY A 993 10.97 -8.56 -14.99
C GLY A 993 11.92 -9.70 -14.61
N PHE A 994 11.40 -10.92 -14.52
CA PHE A 994 12.27 -12.11 -14.40
C PHE A 994 12.99 -12.39 -15.73
N THR A 995 12.36 -12.06 -16.86
CA THR A 995 12.88 -12.41 -18.19
C THR A 995 13.45 -11.22 -18.99
N MET A 996 13.08 -9.98 -18.64
CA MET A 996 13.44 -8.77 -19.42
C MET A 996 13.89 -7.57 -18.56
N SER A 997 14.41 -7.81 -17.36
CA SER A 997 15.05 -6.77 -16.55
C SER A 997 16.19 -7.37 -15.74
N LEU A 998 17.27 -6.60 -15.56
CA LEU A 998 18.34 -6.95 -14.63
C LEU A 998 17.97 -6.63 -13.17
N SER A 999 16.96 -5.78 -12.95
CA SER A 999 16.60 -5.17 -11.66
C SER A 999 17.80 -4.65 -10.87
N GLN A 1000 18.59 -3.83 -11.55
CA GLN A 1000 19.74 -3.15 -10.98
C GLN A 1000 19.58 -1.65 -11.25
N ASP A 1001 19.92 -0.84 -10.24
CA ASP A 1001 20.08 0.60 -10.45
C ASP A 1001 21.32 0.87 -11.32
N ILE A 1002 21.43 2.09 -11.86
CA ILE A 1002 22.57 2.50 -12.70
C ILE A 1002 23.78 2.68 -11.78
N ALA A 1003 24.91 2.06 -12.11
CA ALA A 1003 26.12 2.12 -11.30
C ALA A 1003 27.01 3.31 -11.67
N GLY A 1004 27.42 3.39 -12.94
CA GLY A 1004 28.37 4.38 -13.46
C GLY A 1004 29.81 4.20 -12.96
N ALA A 1005 30.62 5.25 -13.04
CA ALA A 1005 31.97 5.31 -12.47
C ALA A 1005 32.92 4.16 -12.86
N GLY A 1006 32.90 3.75 -14.15
CA GLY A 1006 33.73 2.67 -14.67
C GLY A 1006 33.07 1.29 -14.71
N GLU A 1007 31.89 1.12 -14.09
CA GLU A 1007 31.12 -0.13 -14.15
C GLU A 1007 30.24 -0.20 -15.40
N ASN A 1008 29.92 -1.42 -15.85
CA ASN A 1008 29.07 -1.69 -17.01
C ASN A 1008 29.46 -0.93 -18.30
N PRO A 1009 30.71 -1.05 -18.79
CA PRO A 1009 31.22 -0.25 -19.91
C PRO A 1009 30.43 -0.44 -21.22
N GLU A 1010 29.79 -1.58 -21.39
CA GLU A 1010 29.00 -1.94 -22.57
C GLU A 1010 27.54 -1.48 -22.49
N PHE A 1011 27.08 -0.96 -21.35
CA PHE A 1011 25.72 -0.45 -21.22
C PHE A 1011 25.63 0.97 -21.76
N LEU A 1012 24.51 1.27 -22.41
CA LEU A 1012 24.24 2.60 -22.96
C LEU A 1012 23.08 3.26 -22.21
N LEU A 1013 23.28 4.53 -21.88
CA LEU A 1013 22.29 5.44 -21.33
C LEU A 1013 21.86 6.40 -22.45
N CYS A 1014 20.61 6.28 -22.86
CA CYS A 1014 19.98 7.13 -23.87
C CYS A 1014 19.11 8.15 -23.15
N VAL A 1015 19.57 9.39 -23.00
CA VAL A 1015 19.01 10.38 -22.09
C VAL A 1015 18.42 11.55 -22.87
N ALA A 1016 17.22 11.98 -22.51
CA ALA A 1016 16.64 13.24 -22.95
C ALA A 1016 16.99 14.31 -21.92
N VAL A 1017 17.77 15.32 -22.31
CA VAL A 1017 18.22 16.41 -21.43
C VAL A 1017 17.66 17.75 -21.91
N ASP A 1018 17.19 18.59 -21.00
CA ASP A 1018 16.70 19.93 -21.32
C ASP A 1018 17.86 20.92 -21.58
N ALA A 1019 17.52 22.20 -21.75
CA ALA A 1019 18.50 23.27 -22.01
C ALA A 1019 19.50 23.47 -20.85
N ASP A 1020 19.12 23.13 -19.62
CA ASP A 1020 19.93 23.25 -18.42
C ASP A 1020 20.74 21.97 -18.13
N GLY A 1021 20.61 20.95 -19.00
CA GLY A 1021 21.29 19.67 -18.88
C GLY A 1021 20.62 18.72 -17.88
N VAL A 1022 19.40 19.00 -17.43
CA VAL A 1022 18.64 18.13 -16.52
C VAL A 1022 17.93 17.03 -17.31
N PRO A 1023 18.06 15.75 -16.91
CA PRO A 1023 17.40 14.66 -17.62
C PRO A 1023 15.88 14.65 -17.35
N GLY A 1024 15.07 14.60 -18.41
CA GLY A 1024 13.62 14.40 -18.35
C GLY A 1024 13.19 12.94 -18.54
N GLY A 1025 14.10 12.07 -18.97
CA GLY A 1025 13.87 10.64 -19.11
C GLY A 1025 15.05 9.93 -19.75
N PHE A 1026 15.08 8.60 -19.62
CA PHE A 1026 16.15 7.79 -20.18
C PHE A 1026 15.73 6.36 -20.54
N LEU A 1027 16.49 5.77 -21.46
CA LEU A 1027 16.55 4.32 -21.68
C LEU A 1027 17.91 3.80 -21.22
N ARG A 1028 17.94 2.65 -20.57
CA ARG A 1028 19.16 1.88 -20.32
C ARG A 1028 19.13 0.65 -21.22
N LEU A 1029 20.21 0.47 -21.98
CA LEU A 1029 20.34 -0.61 -22.94
C LEU A 1029 21.46 -1.56 -22.54
N VAL A 1030 21.21 -2.85 -22.69
CA VAL A 1030 22.20 -3.92 -22.53
C VAL A 1030 22.47 -4.61 -23.87
N PRO A 1031 23.69 -5.11 -24.10
CA PRO A 1031 24.07 -5.65 -25.40
C PRO A 1031 23.45 -7.02 -25.70
N ALA A 1032 23.18 -7.28 -26.98
CA ALA A 1032 22.82 -8.58 -27.51
C ALA A 1032 23.88 -9.04 -28.52
N TYR A 1033 24.68 -10.04 -28.13
CA TYR A 1033 25.93 -10.43 -28.79
C TYR A 1033 25.73 -11.47 -29.89
N GLY A 1034 25.85 -11.10 -31.16
CA GLY A 1034 25.78 -12.10 -32.23
C GLY A 1034 26.25 -11.56 -33.57
N THR A 1035 26.00 -12.33 -34.64
CA THR A 1035 26.36 -11.97 -36.02
C THR A 1035 25.75 -10.65 -36.49
N SER A 1036 24.67 -10.22 -35.85
CA SER A 1036 24.08 -8.88 -35.98
C SER A 1036 24.01 -8.22 -34.61
N PHE A 1037 25.10 -7.61 -34.16
CA PHE A 1037 25.15 -6.91 -32.88
C PHE A 1037 23.99 -5.89 -32.73
N GLY A 1038 23.42 -5.85 -31.53
CA GLY A 1038 22.26 -5.05 -31.19
C GLY A 1038 22.20 -4.73 -29.69
N TYR A 1039 21.18 -3.98 -29.31
CA TYR A 1039 20.88 -3.66 -27.92
C TYR A 1039 19.46 -4.08 -27.57
N THR A 1040 19.22 -4.44 -26.31
CA THR A 1040 17.89 -4.65 -25.74
C THR A 1040 17.65 -3.67 -24.60
N LEU A 1041 16.39 -3.30 -24.43
CA LEU A 1041 15.94 -2.33 -23.45
C LEU A 1041 15.82 -2.99 -22.06
N ASP A 1042 16.67 -2.58 -21.12
CA ASP A 1042 16.60 -3.01 -19.71
C ASP A 1042 15.67 -2.09 -18.91
N LEU A 1043 15.95 -0.78 -18.92
CA LEU A 1043 15.14 0.23 -18.22
C LEU A 1043 14.56 1.24 -19.21
N MET A 1044 13.28 1.53 -19.03
CA MET A 1044 12.56 2.59 -19.73
C MET A 1044 11.87 3.45 -18.70
N ARG A 1045 12.42 4.64 -18.46
CA ARG A 1045 11.98 5.53 -17.38
C ARG A 1045 11.88 6.94 -17.91
N HIS A 1046 10.82 7.64 -17.54
CA HIS A 1046 10.73 9.09 -17.78
C HIS A 1046 10.28 9.76 -16.50
N ASP A 1047 10.65 11.02 -16.34
CA ASP A 1047 10.15 11.79 -15.23
C ASP A 1047 8.62 12.01 -15.43
N PRO A 1048 7.78 11.85 -14.39
CA PRO A 1048 6.34 12.12 -14.51
C PRO A 1048 6.00 13.55 -14.98
N GLY A 1049 6.91 14.51 -14.79
CA GLY A 1049 6.78 15.87 -15.31
C GLY A 1049 7.22 16.06 -16.78
N ALA A 1050 7.72 15.01 -17.44
CA ALA A 1050 8.21 15.09 -18.82
C ALA A 1050 7.05 15.31 -19.82
N PRO A 1051 7.28 16.05 -20.92
CA PRO A 1051 6.26 16.28 -21.93
C PRO A 1051 5.70 15.00 -22.55
N ASN A 1052 4.40 14.99 -22.82
CA ASN A 1052 3.73 13.89 -23.53
C ASN A 1052 4.43 13.55 -24.86
N GLY A 1053 4.91 12.31 -24.97
CA GLY A 1053 5.72 11.83 -26.08
C GLY A 1053 7.18 11.52 -25.73
N MET A 1054 7.59 11.64 -24.46
CA MET A 1054 8.97 11.44 -24.01
C MET A 1054 9.51 10.05 -24.36
N THR A 1055 8.74 8.99 -24.10
CA THR A 1055 9.13 7.62 -24.45
C THR A 1055 9.29 7.45 -25.95
N GLU A 1056 8.36 7.99 -26.75
CA GLU A 1056 8.46 7.99 -28.20
C GLU A 1056 9.70 8.73 -28.72
N PHE A 1057 10.01 9.88 -28.12
CA PHE A 1057 11.22 10.65 -28.42
C PHE A 1057 12.49 9.86 -28.11
N LEU A 1058 12.56 9.24 -26.93
CA LEU A 1058 13.71 8.46 -26.50
C LEU A 1058 13.94 7.24 -27.40
N ILE A 1059 12.91 6.45 -27.70
CA ILE A 1059 13.04 5.24 -28.54
C ILE A 1059 13.44 5.62 -29.97
N ALA A 1060 12.75 6.58 -30.59
CA ALA A 1060 13.04 7.00 -31.96
C ALA A 1060 14.44 7.60 -32.10
N SER A 1061 14.86 8.45 -31.16
CA SER A 1061 16.21 9.05 -31.17
C SER A 1061 17.29 8.01 -30.91
N THR A 1062 17.00 7.00 -30.08
CA THR A 1062 17.89 5.88 -29.82
C THR A 1062 18.08 5.01 -31.05
N ALA A 1063 17.00 4.65 -31.75
CA ALA A 1063 17.07 3.88 -32.99
C ALA A 1063 17.95 4.60 -34.04
N ALA A 1064 17.75 5.91 -34.21
CA ALA A 1064 18.58 6.73 -35.10
C ALA A 1064 20.07 6.76 -34.67
N ALA A 1065 20.35 7.05 -33.40
CA ALA A 1065 21.71 7.13 -32.89
C ALA A 1065 22.46 5.78 -32.91
N LEU A 1066 21.74 4.67 -32.75
CA LEU A 1066 22.29 3.33 -32.91
C LEU A 1066 22.60 3.02 -34.39
N SER A 1067 21.74 3.47 -35.30
CA SER A 1067 21.98 3.37 -36.75
C SER A 1067 23.25 4.10 -37.17
N ASP A 1068 23.46 5.32 -36.66
CA ASP A 1068 24.68 6.12 -36.90
C ASP A 1068 25.95 5.42 -36.39
N ARG A 1069 25.82 4.56 -35.37
CA ARG A 1069 26.90 3.71 -34.84
C ARG A 1069 27.04 2.35 -35.54
N GLY A 1070 26.27 2.12 -36.62
CA GLY A 1070 26.28 0.88 -37.39
C GLY A 1070 25.56 -0.30 -36.74
N VAL A 1071 24.88 -0.06 -35.61
CA VAL A 1071 24.14 -1.08 -34.86
C VAL A 1071 22.83 -1.39 -35.57
N SER A 1072 22.51 -2.67 -35.69
CA SER A 1072 21.41 -3.13 -36.56
C SER A 1072 20.07 -3.32 -35.86
N ARG A 1073 20.04 -3.60 -34.56
CA ARG A 1073 18.84 -4.05 -33.84
C ARG A 1073 18.68 -3.34 -32.50
N LEU A 1074 17.45 -2.92 -32.21
CA LEU A 1074 17.02 -2.45 -30.90
C LEU A 1074 15.77 -3.23 -30.47
N SER A 1075 15.92 -4.09 -29.47
CA SER A 1075 14.81 -4.81 -28.84
C SER A 1075 14.13 -3.92 -27.80
N MET A 1076 12.79 -3.84 -27.86
CA MET A 1076 11.95 -3.08 -26.93
C MET A 1076 11.35 -4.03 -25.87
N ASN A 1077 10.07 -3.84 -25.51
CA ASN A 1077 9.37 -4.65 -24.52
C ASN A 1077 8.56 -5.79 -25.16
N PHE A 1078 8.07 -6.67 -24.29
CA PHE A 1078 7.27 -7.83 -24.64
C PHE A 1078 5.77 -7.52 -24.67
N ALA A 1079 5.11 -7.77 -25.80
CA ALA A 1079 3.65 -7.69 -25.90
C ALA A 1079 3.03 -9.08 -25.61
N MET A 1080 2.65 -9.32 -24.34
CA MET A 1080 1.99 -10.57 -23.95
C MET A 1080 0.72 -10.80 -24.78
N TRP A 1081 0.59 -11.99 -25.35
CA TRP A 1081 -0.53 -12.39 -26.20
C TRP A 1081 -0.81 -11.50 -27.43
N GLY A 1082 0.16 -10.73 -27.92
CA GLY A 1082 0.00 -9.78 -29.04
C GLY A 1082 -0.78 -10.32 -30.24
N ARG A 1083 -0.40 -11.49 -30.79
CA ARG A 1083 -1.11 -12.18 -31.89
C ARG A 1083 -2.60 -12.45 -31.68
N LEU A 1084 -3.13 -12.48 -30.46
CA LEU A 1084 -4.57 -12.65 -30.20
C LEU A 1084 -5.39 -11.39 -30.54
N PHE A 1085 -4.74 -10.27 -30.80
CA PHE A 1085 -5.35 -8.98 -31.15
C PHE A 1085 -5.02 -8.53 -32.59
N ALA A 1086 -4.34 -9.37 -33.37
CA ALA A 1086 -4.01 -9.07 -34.75
C ALA A 1086 -5.19 -9.47 -35.67
N ASP A 1087 -5.61 -8.57 -36.56
CA ASP A 1087 -6.75 -8.77 -37.46
C ASP A 1087 -6.45 -9.69 -38.66
N ASP A 1088 -5.21 -10.18 -38.78
CA ASP A 1088 -4.68 -10.86 -39.96
C ASP A 1088 -4.55 -12.39 -39.82
N VAL A 1089 -4.92 -12.99 -38.67
CA VAL A 1089 -4.78 -14.45 -38.44
C VAL A 1089 -6.12 -15.15 -38.17
N PRO A 1090 -6.51 -16.17 -38.95
CA PRO A 1090 -7.73 -16.93 -38.68
C PRO A 1090 -7.61 -17.78 -37.40
N PHE A 1091 -8.40 -17.45 -36.37
CA PHE A 1091 -8.40 -18.15 -35.08
C PHE A 1091 -9.24 -19.43 -35.07
N THR A 1092 -8.71 -20.48 -34.45
CA THR A 1092 -9.44 -21.71 -34.08
C THR A 1092 -10.49 -21.44 -32.98
N PRO A 1093 -11.51 -22.31 -32.79
CA PRO A 1093 -12.55 -22.11 -31.76
C PRO A 1093 -12.00 -21.96 -30.32
N ALA A 1094 -10.95 -22.70 -29.97
CA ALA A 1094 -10.29 -22.59 -28.67
C ALA A 1094 -9.55 -21.25 -28.49
N GLN A 1095 -8.98 -20.71 -29.57
CA GLN A 1095 -8.29 -19.41 -29.57
C GLN A 1095 -9.30 -18.25 -29.46
N ARG A 1096 -10.52 -18.38 -29.99
CA ARG A 1096 -11.59 -17.37 -29.80
C ARG A 1096 -12.08 -17.32 -28.35
N LEU A 1097 -12.15 -18.46 -27.67
CA LEU A 1097 -12.46 -18.52 -26.25
C LEU A 1097 -11.36 -17.88 -25.40
N ALA A 1098 -10.09 -18.15 -25.72
CA ALA A 1098 -8.95 -17.50 -25.10
C ALA A 1098 -8.94 -15.98 -25.34
N GLN A 1099 -9.26 -15.53 -26.55
CA GLN A 1099 -9.39 -14.10 -26.88
C GLN A 1099 -10.47 -13.40 -26.04
N ARG A 1100 -11.64 -14.04 -25.83
CA ARG A 1100 -12.69 -13.50 -24.94
C ARG A 1100 -12.22 -13.44 -23.48
N ALA A 1101 -11.53 -14.47 -22.99
CA ALA A 1101 -11.00 -14.48 -21.63
C ALA A 1101 -9.92 -13.41 -21.42
N VAL A 1102 -9.02 -13.20 -22.38
CA VAL A 1102 -7.99 -12.16 -22.32
C VAL A 1102 -8.58 -10.75 -22.40
N ARG A 1103 -9.70 -10.53 -23.13
CA ARG A 1103 -10.42 -9.24 -23.12
C ARG A 1103 -11.00 -8.88 -21.75
N VAL A 1104 -11.48 -9.85 -20.98
CA VAL A 1104 -11.94 -9.66 -19.59
C VAL A 1104 -10.77 -9.25 -18.68
N LEU A 1105 -9.55 -9.70 -19.00
CA LEU A 1105 -8.33 -9.37 -18.27
C LEU A 1105 -7.64 -8.08 -18.78
N ASN A 1106 -8.12 -7.47 -19.87
CA ASN A 1106 -7.54 -6.25 -20.47
C ASN A 1106 -7.49 -5.04 -19.50
N PRO A 1107 -8.50 -4.79 -18.65
CA PRO A 1107 -8.43 -3.71 -17.65
C PRO A 1107 -7.28 -3.90 -16.63
N PHE A 1108 -6.87 -5.15 -16.40
CA PHE A 1108 -5.86 -5.50 -15.40
C PHE A 1108 -4.43 -5.48 -15.96
N PHE A 1109 -4.24 -5.71 -17.28
CA PHE A 1109 -2.91 -5.89 -17.89
C PHE A 1109 -2.58 -4.95 -19.07
N GLN A 1110 -3.49 -4.08 -19.52
CA GLN A 1110 -3.25 -3.06 -20.57
C GLN A 1110 -2.57 -3.61 -21.86
N ILE A 1111 -2.98 -4.81 -22.29
CA ILE A 1111 -2.28 -5.59 -23.33
C ILE A 1111 -2.41 -4.93 -24.72
N GLU A 1112 -3.60 -4.42 -25.04
CA GLU A 1112 -3.91 -3.83 -26.35
C GLU A 1112 -3.18 -2.49 -26.58
N SER A 1113 -3.07 -1.67 -25.53
CA SER A 1113 -2.36 -0.38 -25.58
C SER A 1113 -0.85 -0.54 -25.78
N LEU A 1114 -0.24 -1.60 -25.26
CA LEU A 1114 1.21 -1.82 -25.36
C LEU A 1114 1.60 -2.24 -26.78
N ARG A 1115 0.83 -3.14 -27.41
CA ARG A 1115 1.06 -3.52 -28.80
C ARG A 1115 0.85 -2.34 -29.74
N ALA A 1116 -0.27 -1.61 -29.60
CA ALA A 1116 -0.56 -0.42 -30.40
C ALA A 1116 0.48 0.70 -30.22
N PHE A 1117 1.16 0.76 -29.07
CA PHE A 1117 2.31 1.64 -28.85
C PHE A 1117 3.54 1.19 -29.66
N ASN A 1118 3.91 -0.10 -29.56
CA ASN A 1118 5.08 -0.65 -30.26
C ASN A 1118 4.94 -0.62 -31.79
N GLU A 1119 3.73 -0.84 -32.32
CA GLU A 1119 3.46 -0.80 -33.76
C GLU A 1119 3.80 0.55 -34.40
N ARG A 1120 3.84 1.65 -33.61
CA ARG A 1120 4.20 2.99 -34.10
C ARG A 1120 5.64 3.08 -34.63
N PHE A 1121 6.51 2.16 -34.23
CA PHE A 1121 7.92 2.12 -34.59
C PHE A 1121 8.26 1.14 -35.73
N ASP A 1122 7.24 0.54 -36.36
CA ASP A 1122 7.39 -0.50 -37.39
C ASP A 1122 8.36 -1.64 -36.99
N PRO A 1123 8.13 -2.32 -35.85
CA PRO A 1123 9.04 -3.34 -35.38
C PRO A 1123 8.85 -4.67 -36.13
N ARG A 1124 9.93 -5.43 -36.26
CA ARG A 1124 9.86 -6.87 -36.53
C ARG A 1124 9.48 -7.62 -35.27
N TRP A 1125 8.43 -8.43 -35.35
CA TRP A 1125 7.93 -9.22 -34.22
C TRP A 1125 8.67 -10.57 -34.11
N LEU A 1126 9.27 -10.82 -32.95
CA LEU A 1126 9.91 -12.10 -32.60
C LEU A 1126 9.02 -12.90 -31.62
N PRO A 1127 8.50 -14.07 -32.02
CA PRO A 1127 7.56 -14.82 -31.18
C PRO A 1127 8.25 -15.54 -30.04
N ARG A 1128 7.70 -15.40 -28.83
CA ARG A 1128 8.15 -16.12 -27.65
C ARG A 1128 7.06 -17.07 -27.13
N VAL A 1129 7.51 -18.19 -26.59
CA VAL A 1129 6.66 -19.26 -26.09
C VAL A 1129 7.06 -19.64 -24.67
N LEU A 1130 6.07 -20.13 -23.94
CA LEU A 1130 6.27 -20.88 -22.71
C LEU A 1130 6.42 -22.37 -23.09
N ALA A 1131 7.58 -22.96 -22.84
CA ALA A 1131 7.82 -24.38 -23.10
C ALA A 1131 7.65 -25.19 -21.80
N TYR A 1132 6.79 -26.21 -21.84
CA TYR A 1132 6.48 -27.08 -20.68
C TYR A 1132 6.33 -28.55 -21.11
N ARG A 1133 6.61 -29.51 -20.22
CA ARG A 1133 6.56 -30.96 -20.59
C ARG A 1133 5.15 -31.57 -20.54
N HIS A 1134 4.26 -31.12 -19.64
CA HIS A 1134 2.91 -31.68 -19.52
C HIS A 1134 1.81 -30.63 -19.58
N ARG A 1135 0.73 -30.88 -20.33
CA ARG A 1135 -0.41 -29.95 -20.49
C ARG A 1135 -1.06 -29.50 -19.18
N ARG A 1136 -1.05 -30.36 -18.16
CA ARG A 1136 -1.59 -30.03 -16.82
C ARG A 1136 -0.72 -29.06 -16.03
N ASP A 1137 0.55 -28.90 -16.42
CA ASP A 1137 1.47 -27.99 -15.74
C ASP A 1137 1.22 -26.55 -16.19
N LEU A 1138 0.62 -26.34 -17.36
CA LEU A 1138 0.40 -25.03 -17.95
C LEU A 1138 -0.29 -24.01 -17.01
N PRO A 1139 -1.40 -24.33 -16.30
CA PRO A 1139 -2.00 -23.36 -15.36
C PRO A 1139 -1.06 -22.99 -14.21
N ARG A 1140 -0.31 -23.97 -13.69
CA ARG A 1140 0.61 -23.77 -12.58
C ARG A 1140 1.86 -23.02 -13.01
N VAL A 1141 2.45 -23.37 -14.15
CA VAL A 1141 3.58 -22.66 -14.74
C VAL A 1141 3.19 -21.24 -15.11
N GLY A 1142 1.97 -21.02 -15.63
CA GLY A 1142 1.44 -19.67 -15.89
C GLY A 1142 1.32 -18.83 -14.62
N LEU A 1143 0.80 -19.41 -13.52
CA LEU A 1143 0.73 -18.76 -12.22
C LEU A 1143 2.13 -18.44 -11.67
N LEU A 1144 3.08 -19.37 -11.79
CA LEU A 1144 4.46 -19.17 -11.33
C LEU A 1144 5.21 -18.15 -12.19
N TYR A 1145 4.98 -18.13 -13.50
CA TYR A 1145 5.50 -17.11 -14.41
C TYR A 1145 4.95 -15.73 -14.07
N ALA A 1146 3.65 -15.61 -13.86
CA ALA A 1146 3.03 -14.37 -13.44
C ALA A 1146 3.52 -13.90 -12.06
N GLY A 1147 3.83 -14.84 -11.16
CA GLY A 1147 4.53 -14.57 -9.91
C GLY A 1147 5.96 -14.04 -10.10
N ALA A 1148 6.77 -14.74 -10.90
CA ALA A 1148 8.18 -14.41 -11.16
C ALA A 1148 8.33 -13.06 -11.90
N GLU A 1149 7.46 -12.77 -12.86
CA GLU A 1149 7.44 -11.47 -13.56
C GLU A 1149 6.85 -10.33 -12.71
N GLY A 1150 6.31 -10.63 -11.52
CA GLY A 1150 5.72 -9.62 -10.62
C GLY A 1150 4.31 -9.16 -11.00
N PHE A 1151 3.58 -9.94 -11.80
CA PHE A 1151 2.18 -9.68 -12.20
C PHE A 1151 1.15 -10.08 -11.13
N LEU A 1152 1.51 -10.95 -10.17
CA LEU A 1152 0.63 -11.40 -9.08
C LEU A 1152 1.18 -10.97 -7.72
N ALA A 1153 0.65 -9.88 -7.17
CA ALA A 1153 0.90 -9.47 -5.79
C ALA A 1153 -0.42 -9.53 -5.00
N VAL A 1154 -0.79 -10.72 -4.52
CA VAL A 1154 -1.99 -10.94 -3.69
C VAL A 1154 -1.56 -11.12 -2.22
N PRO A 1155 -2.00 -10.27 -1.27
CA PRO A 1155 -1.64 -10.40 0.14
C PRO A 1155 -2.18 -11.68 0.80
N GLY A 1156 -1.42 -12.28 1.72
CA GLY A 1156 -1.83 -13.39 2.61
C GLY A 1156 -1.95 -14.78 1.96
N LEU A 1157 -2.67 -14.91 0.85
CA LEU A 1157 -2.83 -16.17 0.10
C LEU A 1157 -1.76 -16.36 -0.98
N GLY A 1158 -1.24 -15.25 -1.54
CA GLY A 1158 -0.24 -15.27 -2.61
C GLY A 1158 1.09 -15.88 -2.18
N GLU A 1159 1.59 -15.57 -0.98
CA GLU A 1159 2.86 -16.13 -0.46
C GLU A 1159 2.76 -17.61 -0.06
N LEU A 1160 1.53 -18.11 0.13
CA LEU A 1160 1.24 -19.52 0.39
C LEU A 1160 1.18 -20.34 -0.91
N LEU A 1161 0.76 -19.71 -2.03
CA LEU A 1161 0.51 -20.34 -3.34
C LEU A 1161 1.65 -20.11 -4.36
N VAL A 1162 2.36 -18.99 -4.27
CA VAL A 1162 3.45 -18.55 -5.15
C VAL A 1162 4.58 -18.00 -4.26
N PRO A 1163 5.66 -18.76 -4.02
CA PRO A 1163 6.79 -18.26 -3.24
C PRO A 1163 7.41 -17.03 -3.94
N ARG A 1164 7.98 -16.09 -3.18
CA ARG A 1164 8.78 -15.01 -3.77
C ARG A 1164 10.05 -15.59 -4.38
N ALA A 1165 10.42 -15.14 -5.59
CA ALA A 1165 11.78 -15.31 -6.09
C ALA A 1165 12.71 -14.56 -5.11
N VAL A 1166 13.71 -15.26 -4.57
CA VAL A 1166 14.66 -14.68 -3.62
C VAL A 1166 15.88 -14.22 -4.41
N GLY A 1167 16.05 -12.91 -4.57
CA GLY A 1167 17.30 -12.28 -5.02
C GLY A 1167 17.97 -11.60 -3.83
N GLY A 1168 19.23 -11.93 -3.58
CA GLY A 1168 19.97 -11.44 -2.42
C GLY A 1168 21.38 -12.00 -2.33
N VAL A 1169 22.19 -11.80 -3.37
CA VAL A 1169 23.65 -11.69 -3.31
C VAL A 1169 24.05 -10.69 -4.38
N THR A 1170 24.73 -9.61 -3.99
CA THR A 1170 25.34 -8.65 -4.92
C THR A 1170 26.38 -9.36 -5.78
N SER A 1171 26.34 -9.13 -7.10
CA SER A 1171 27.45 -9.48 -8.02
C SER A 1171 28.78 -8.96 -7.42
N PRO A 1172 29.90 -9.68 -7.56
CA PRO A 1172 31.18 -9.20 -7.06
C PRO A 1172 31.72 -8.06 -7.95
N SER A 1173 31.12 -6.87 -7.87
CA SER A 1173 31.89 -5.64 -8.03
C SER A 1173 32.77 -5.50 -6.78
N ALA A 1174 34.09 -5.45 -7.00
CA ALA A 1174 35.10 -5.61 -5.97
C ALA A 1174 35.26 -4.36 -5.05
N PRO A 1175 36.14 -4.46 -4.04
CA PRO A 1175 35.85 -4.49 -2.60
C PRO A 1175 35.57 -3.12 -1.96
N ASP A 1176 34.92 -3.14 -0.78
CA ASP A 1176 34.84 -2.03 0.17
C ASP A 1176 36.23 -1.50 0.57
N THR A 1177 36.81 -0.60 -0.22
CA THR A 1177 38.05 0.11 0.14
C THR A 1177 38.06 1.55 -0.34
N VAL A 1178 37.12 2.40 0.11
CA VAL A 1178 37.37 3.87 0.28
C VAL A 1178 36.47 4.43 1.41
N ARG A 1179 36.63 3.92 2.63
CA ARG A 1179 36.25 4.63 3.87
C ARG A 1179 37.28 4.26 4.93
N ASP A 1180 38.48 4.81 4.78
CA ASP A 1180 39.48 5.03 5.84
C ASP A 1180 40.79 5.52 5.19
N ALA A 1181 40.82 6.78 4.73
CA ALA A 1181 42.04 7.57 4.52
C ALA A 1181 41.68 9.02 4.12
N ALA A 1182 41.16 9.77 5.07
CA ALA A 1182 41.41 11.21 5.18
C ALA A 1182 41.91 11.47 6.61
N ALA A 1183 43.08 10.88 6.87
CA ALA A 1183 44.19 11.47 7.59
C ALA A 1183 45.36 11.51 6.58
#